data_AF-A0A972JWN5-F1
#
_entry.id   AF-A0A972JWN5-F1
#
_cell.length_a   1.000
_cell.length_b   1.000
_cell.length_c   1.000
_cell.angle_alpha   90.00
_cell.angle_beta   90.00
_cell.angle_gamma   90.00
#
_symmetry.space_group_name_H-M   'P 1'
#
loop_
_entity.id
_entity.type
_entity.pdbx_description
1 polymer ?
#
loop_
_entity_poly.entity_id
_entity_poly.type
_entity_poly.pdbx_seq_one_letter_code
_entity_poly.pdbx_strand_id
1 'polypeptide(L)'
;MESTAYAEDSLRTGAAQTSPSDELRLVDLTDVADQAEVRGALHIEALVNGTNVERVDFNLQGPETLQRTEYHGPYGFIGDTGGLIVPWNTNDYPEGKYTLTATVYNTAGDSDSRTETFTVDNGPLGDMATDELNSLDQLYDHADQLTIASEDADRFGGDTGRLARQDSTEAEWAIWKLDGMHSFSAMVYYSPDEEISDLEFAASSDNKLYTPVTAMTSDAEGDWQQREYVIPALPLGTNYLKVTFPTTPTLSSNPQIGEVQYSSISITDDFSTSDNIYDFSGEFGIATTWTEYFNGDERRLYRTDTVDEDWVVWHINNMRSFAALIHHWPGEPIYDPVFFVSSDHQEYTEITPDIEDLGGNWTRRVYKFEDLPIDTSYVKMLFPATGQRWAPQIGQVQYSDTVAITVDTTEQIGTSELSMGITHTRFSVDDPVGDPEAIARAKTILTETVRYQNQHIMGWGALNPNPAPGEYNWSSLDSRINVIREMEAEPVITLCCAPDWMKGGEPGETDWSKISLSPLPEHYDDYAALAAEVAERYPDVEYFQVWNEFKGFWSVANNNWDYVAYTEFYNKIYDAVKAVRPDAKIGGPYLIVEGTGSHKGGWASEEPIRPRQWTVINYWLENKNGADFISLDRGIIDNNRDRNSYSIEERMALTRFFGQVARQLREVTDLPIWWSELHTARQLPAGPALSASAFYHTLTGGSSVILSWNPMLTGESGGHPLFTDVREEGGGAAEPHYPIFKLFHEHFDPGTPLYKTTSSSLDVEVLASDQVIMLINKRPHETNVNINGVHMTLDAYEVTLAE
;
A
#
# COMPACT_ATOMS: atom_id res chain seq x y z
N MET A 1 -68.53 -21.63 -36.90
CA MET A 1 -68.51 -21.29 -35.47
C MET A 1 -67.45 -20.23 -35.33
N GLU A 2 -67.82 -18.97 -35.59
CA GLU A 2 -68.44 -18.05 -34.60
C GLU A 2 -67.51 -17.89 -33.38
N SER A 3 -67.16 -16.71 -32.91
CA SER A 3 -67.59 -15.36 -33.25
C SER A 3 -66.75 -14.40 -32.42
N THR A 4 -66.45 -13.23 -33.01
CA THR A 4 -66.50 -11.89 -32.40
C THR A 4 -66.17 -11.74 -30.90
N ALA A 5 -65.09 -11.07 -30.49
CA ALA A 5 -64.72 -9.66 -30.71
C ALA A 5 -65.44 -8.65 -29.81
N TYR A 6 -64.66 -7.60 -29.50
CA TYR A 6 -65.06 -6.28 -29.01
C TYR A 6 -65.52 -6.27 -27.55
N ALA A 7 -65.20 -5.28 -26.72
CA ALA A 7 -64.82 -3.88 -26.88
C ALA A 7 -64.80 -3.35 -25.42
N GLU A 8 -64.17 -2.27 -25.01
CA GLU A 8 -63.60 -1.08 -25.66
C GLU A 8 -62.92 -0.30 -24.51
N ASP A 9 -61.74 0.27 -24.74
CA ASP A 9 -61.54 1.72 -24.93
C ASP A 9 -61.24 2.39 -23.58
N SER A 10 -60.31 3.31 -23.42
CA SER A 10 -59.66 4.30 -24.28
C SER A 10 -58.48 4.85 -23.41
N LEU A 11 -57.34 5.38 -23.83
CA LEU A 11 -56.96 6.26 -24.94
C LEU A 11 -55.41 6.38 -25.00
N ARG A 12 -54.86 6.25 -26.22
CA ARG A 12 -53.85 7.11 -26.93
C ARG A 12 -52.54 7.47 -26.20
N THR A 13 -51.33 7.33 -26.76
CA THR A 13 -50.84 7.32 -28.16
C THR A 13 -49.44 6.71 -28.18
N GLY A 14 -49.20 5.63 -28.93
CA GLY A 14 -47.86 5.16 -29.28
C GLY A 14 -47.38 5.92 -30.51
N ALA A 15 -46.48 6.89 -30.30
CA ALA A 15 -45.61 7.38 -31.35
C ALA A 15 -44.55 6.31 -31.64
N ALA A 16 -44.18 6.19 -32.91
CA ALA A 16 -43.13 5.29 -33.37
C ALA A 16 -41.87 5.44 -32.52
N GLN A 17 -41.39 4.32 -31.97
CA GLN A 17 -40.03 4.23 -31.44
C GLN A 17 -39.07 4.36 -32.62
N THR A 18 -38.49 5.54 -32.77
CA THR A 18 -37.23 5.74 -33.48
C THR A 18 -36.10 5.15 -32.64
N SER A 19 -35.26 4.32 -33.26
CA SER A 19 -34.00 3.83 -32.69
C SER A 19 -33.14 4.97 -32.14
N PRO A 20 -32.39 4.79 -31.04
CA PRO A 20 -31.38 5.77 -30.65
C PRO A 20 -30.15 5.69 -31.58
N SER A 21 -29.54 6.85 -31.81
CA SER A 21 -28.26 7.19 -32.46
C SER A 21 -28.19 7.28 -34.00
N ASP A 22 -28.73 8.38 -34.55
CA ASP A 22 -28.11 9.16 -35.65
C ASP A 22 -27.74 10.59 -35.17
N GLU A 23 -27.80 10.82 -33.85
CA GLU A 23 -27.54 12.12 -33.21
C GLU A 23 -26.04 12.39 -33.16
N LEU A 24 -25.62 13.55 -33.67
CA LEU A 24 -24.22 13.98 -33.66
C LEU A 24 -23.76 14.13 -32.21
N ARG A 25 -22.77 13.34 -31.82
CA ARG A 25 -22.21 13.36 -30.46
C ARG A 25 -20.70 13.29 -30.49
N LEU A 26 -20.06 14.14 -29.70
CA LEU A 26 -18.64 14.01 -29.37
C LEU A 26 -18.52 13.01 -28.22
N VAL A 27 -18.08 11.80 -28.55
CA VAL A 27 -18.05 10.66 -27.65
C VAL A 27 -16.91 10.80 -26.66
N ASP A 28 -15.71 11.16 -27.12
CA ASP A 28 -14.50 11.24 -26.28
C ASP A 28 -13.41 12.14 -26.83
N LEU A 29 -12.46 12.47 -25.96
CA LEU A 29 -11.14 13.00 -26.33
C LEU A 29 -10.09 12.01 -25.83
N THR A 30 -9.30 11.45 -26.75
CA THR A 30 -8.24 10.51 -26.37
C THR A 30 -7.06 11.24 -25.72
N ASP A 31 -6.33 10.52 -24.86
CA ASP A 31 -5.11 10.97 -24.15
C ASP A 31 -5.26 12.17 -23.21
N VAL A 32 -6.47 12.69 -23.01
CA VAL A 32 -6.79 13.75 -22.04
C VAL A 32 -8.15 13.49 -21.37
N ALA A 33 -8.22 13.69 -20.06
CA ALA A 33 -9.45 13.56 -19.27
C ALA A 33 -9.50 14.63 -18.17
N ASP A 34 -10.69 14.89 -17.63
CA ASP A 34 -10.88 15.93 -16.62
C ASP A 34 -10.09 15.62 -15.33
N GLN A 35 -9.37 16.63 -14.87
CA GLN A 35 -8.33 16.65 -13.85
C GLN A 35 -7.11 15.74 -14.09
N ALA A 36 -6.93 15.14 -15.28
CA ALA A 36 -5.75 14.32 -15.55
C ALA A 36 -4.45 15.16 -15.56
N GLU A 37 -3.34 14.56 -15.17
CA GLU A 37 -2.01 15.07 -15.45
C GLU A 37 -1.47 14.40 -16.72
N VAL A 38 -0.96 15.19 -17.66
CA VAL A 38 -0.54 14.69 -18.98
C VAL A 38 0.87 15.14 -19.31
N ARG A 39 1.63 14.25 -19.95
CA ARG A 39 3.05 14.42 -20.27
C ARG A 39 3.43 13.70 -21.57
N GLY A 40 4.45 14.20 -22.28
CA GLY A 40 4.96 13.64 -23.52
C GLY A 40 4.07 13.86 -24.75
N ALA A 41 4.12 12.90 -25.68
CA ALA A 41 3.42 12.96 -26.96
C ALA A 41 1.97 12.44 -26.83
N LEU A 42 0.99 13.34 -26.84
CA LEU A 42 -0.44 12.99 -26.74
C LEU A 42 -1.10 12.92 -28.13
N HIS A 43 -1.72 11.79 -28.45
CA HIS A 43 -2.45 11.55 -29.69
C HIS A 43 -3.94 11.89 -29.49
N ILE A 44 -4.21 13.17 -29.25
CA ILE A 44 -5.57 13.65 -28.96
C ILE A 44 -6.44 13.61 -30.22
N GLU A 45 -7.42 12.73 -30.23
CA GLU A 45 -8.46 12.56 -31.24
C GLU A 45 -9.84 12.86 -30.64
N ALA A 46 -10.66 13.62 -31.38
CA ALA A 46 -12.07 13.74 -31.08
C ALA A 46 -12.84 12.53 -31.66
N LEU A 47 -13.26 11.61 -30.80
CA LEU A 47 -14.11 10.48 -31.19
C LEU A 47 -15.53 10.97 -31.40
N VAL A 48 -16.05 10.85 -32.62
CA VAL A 48 -17.38 11.35 -33.00
C VAL A 48 -18.29 10.19 -33.38
N ASN A 49 -19.51 10.20 -32.84
CA ASN A 49 -20.62 9.37 -33.30
C ASN A 49 -21.60 10.24 -34.08
N GLY A 50 -21.81 9.94 -35.36
CA GLY A 50 -22.71 10.70 -36.22
C GLY A 50 -22.33 10.60 -37.70
N THR A 51 -23.25 10.98 -38.58
CA THR A 51 -23.00 11.01 -40.04
C THR A 51 -22.91 12.45 -40.55
N ASN A 52 -22.16 12.66 -41.65
CA ASN A 52 -21.97 13.97 -42.29
C ASN A 52 -21.30 15.05 -41.41
N VAL A 53 -20.30 14.66 -40.62
CA VAL A 53 -19.43 15.59 -39.87
C VAL A 53 -18.74 16.54 -40.86
N GLU A 54 -18.90 17.84 -40.65
CA GLU A 54 -18.32 18.90 -41.46
C GLU A 54 -16.93 19.30 -40.94
N ARG A 55 -16.78 19.44 -39.62
CA ARG A 55 -15.51 19.77 -38.95
C ARG A 55 -15.55 19.52 -37.44
N VAL A 56 -14.37 19.49 -36.82
CA VAL A 56 -14.18 19.61 -35.36
C VAL A 56 -13.33 20.84 -35.08
N ASP A 57 -13.84 21.75 -34.24
CA ASP A 57 -13.13 22.93 -33.75
C ASP A 57 -12.56 22.63 -32.35
N PHE A 58 -11.24 22.69 -32.20
CA PHE A 58 -10.52 22.56 -30.93
C PHE A 58 -10.10 23.93 -30.40
N ASN A 59 -10.27 24.14 -29.10
CA ASN A 59 -9.88 25.34 -28.39
C ASN A 59 -9.20 24.97 -27.07
N LEU A 60 -7.88 25.06 -27.04
CA LEU A 60 -7.05 24.87 -25.86
C LEU A 60 -6.85 26.23 -25.17
N GLN A 61 -7.15 26.32 -23.88
CA GLN A 61 -6.93 27.48 -23.03
C GLN A 61 -6.07 27.10 -21.84
N GLY A 62 -5.22 28.00 -21.36
CA GLY A 62 -4.29 27.73 -20.27
C GLY A 62 -3.09 28.68 -20.32
N PRO A 63 -1.93 28.25 -19.79
CA PRO A 63 -0.66 28.95 -19.94
C PRO A 63 -0.31 29.31 -21.41
N GLU A 64 -0.69 28.44 -22.36
CA GLU A 64 -0.74 28.74 -23.79
C GLU A 64 -2.14 28.52 -24.36
N THR A 65 -2.49 29.23 -25.44
CA THR A 65 -3.80 29.11 -26.10
C THR A 65 -3.62 28.73 -27.57
N LEU A 66 -4.33 27.69 -27.99
CA LEU A 66 -4.29 27.17 -29.36
C LEU A 66 -5.70 26.91 -29.88
N GLN A 67 -5.95 27.31 -31.13
CA GLN A 67 -7.19 26.99 -31.84
C GLN A 67 -6.87 26.24 -33.14
N ARG A 68 -7.60 25.16 -33.39
CA ARG A 68 -7.45 24.31 -34.56
C ARG A 68 -8.81 23.86 -35.08
N THR A 69 -8.89 23.68 -36.39
CA THR A 69 -10.08 23.13 -37.04
C THR A 69 -9.64 21.99 -37.93
N GLU A 70 -10.24 20.81 -37.73
CA GLU A 70 -10.01 19.63 -38.54
C GLU A 70 -11.26 19.31 -39.38
N TYR A 71 -11.06 19.04 -40.68
CA TYR A 71 -12.12 18.84 -41.66
C TYR A 71 -12.24 17.39 -42.11
N HIS A 72 -11.24 16.56 -41.81
CA HIS A 72 -11.18 15.18 -42.27
C HIS A 72 -10.87 14.24 -41.10
N GLY A 73 -11.61 13.14 -41.02
CA GLY A 73 -11.34 12.09 -40.03
C GLY A 73 -10.10 11.28 -40.44
N PRO A 74 -9.27 10.84 -39.48
CA PRO A 74 -9.45 10.93 -38.02
C PRO A 74 -9.19 12.35 -37.47
N TYR A 75 -10.04 12.83 -36.56
CA TYR A 75 -10.09 14.24 -36.12
C TYR A 75 -9.05 14.54 -35.03
N GLY A 76 -7.78 14.69 -35.41
CA GLY A 76 -6.68 14.99 -34.49
C GLY A 76 -6.58 16.46 -34.08
N PHE A 77 -6.21 16.72 -32.83
CA PHE A 77 -6.03 18.08 -32.29
C PHE A 77 -4.98 18.90 -33.07
N ILE A 78 -3.88 18.26 -33.48
CA ILE A 78 -2.81 18.85 -34.31
C ILE A 78 -2.85 18.33 -35.76
N GLY A 79 -3.87 17.54 -36.10
CA GLY A 79 -4.08 16.90 -37.41
C GLY A 79 -3.60 15.45 -37.47
N ASP A 80 -3.60 14.87 -38.66
CA ASP A 80 -3.15 13.51 -38.94
C ASP A 80 -2.14 13.45 -40.12
N THR A 81 -1.36 12.38 -40.21
CA THR A 81 -0.52 12.06 -41.39
C THR A 81 -0.79 10.64 -41.85
N GLY A 82 -1.60 10.49 -42.89
CA GLY A 82 -1.90 9.18 -43.48
C GLY A 82 -2.86 8.34 -42.63
N GLY A 83 -3.72 8.98 -41.83
CA GLY A 83 -4.65 8.31 -40.92
C GLY A 83 -4.08 8.00 -39.52
N LEU A 84 -2.87 8.47 -39.22
CA LEU A 84 -2.29 8.43 -37.88
C LEU A 84 -2.31 9.83 -37.27
N ILE A 85 -2.84 9.95 -36.05
CA ILE A 85 -2.90 11.22 -35.31
C ILE A 85 -1.47 11.76 -35.12
N VAL A 86 -1.26 13.04 -35.43
CA VAL A 86 0.01 13.71 -35.14
C VAL A 86 0.02 14.07 -33.66
N PRO A 87 1.03 13.65 -32.89
CA PRO A 87 1.06 13.91 -31.45
C PRO A 87 1.20 15.40 -31.15
N TRP A 88 0.47 15.84 -30.13
CA TRP A 88 0.69 17.09 -29.43
C TRP A 88 1.68 16.85 -28.30
N ASN A 89 2.91 17.35 -28.44
CA ASN A 89 3.97 17.14 -27.46
C ASN A 89 3.90 18.18 -26.35
N THR A 90 3.57 17.77 -25.13
CA THR A 90 3.44 18.67 -23.97
C THR A 90 4.75 19.41 -23.63
N ASN A 91 5.91 18.90 -24.06
CA ASN A 91 7.21 19.56 -23.87
C ASN A 91 7.36 20.87 -24.66
N ASP A 92 6.55 21.06 -25.71
CA ASP A 92 6.57 22.29 -26.51
C ASP A 92 5.71 23.41 -25.91
N TYR A 93 5.06 23.15 -24.76
CA TYR A 93 4.07 24.04 -24.13
C TYR A 93 4.42 24.31 -22.66
N PRO A 94 4.12 25.51 -22.12
CA PRO A 94 4.38 25.82 -20.71
C PRO A 94 3.58 24.92 -19.76
N GLU A 95 4.18 24.55 -18.64
CA GLU A 95 3.51 23.80 -17.57
C GLU A 95 2.29 24.55 -17.01
N GLY A 96 1.35 23.79 -16.47
CA GLY A 96 0.19 24.29 -15.75
C GLY A 96 -1.13 23.74 -16.26
N LYS A 97 -2.22 24.29 -15.72
CA LYS A 97 -3.58 23.81 -15.98
C LYS A 97 -4.10 24.30 -17.33
N TYR A 98 -4.48 23.35 -18.18
CA TYR A 98 -5.12 23.56 -19.47
C TYR A 98 -6.59 23.13 -19.45
N THR A 99 -7.37 23.71 -20.35
CA THR A 99 -8.76 23.34 -20.65
C THR A 99 -8.89 23.19 -22.16
N LEU A 100 -9.11 21.98 -22.63
CA LEU A 100 -9.37 21.68 -24.04
C LEU A 100 -10.86 21.51 -24.27
N THR A 101 -11.45 22.38 -25.08
CA THR A 101 -12.81 22.23 -25.59
C THR A 101 -12.76 21.80 -27.05
N ALA A 102 -13.35 20.65 -27.38
CA ALA A 102 -13.60 20.23 -28.75
C ALA A 102 -15.08 20.37 -29.08
N THR A 103 -15.41 20.92 -30.25
CA THR A 103 -16.78 21.10 -30.73
C THR A 103 -16.92 20.52 -32.13
N VAL A 104 -17.76 19.50 -32.30
CA VAL A 104 -18.05 18.89 -33.60
C VAL A 104 -19.24 19.59 -34.26
N TYR A 105 -19.19 19.76 -35.58
CA TYR A 105 -20.27 20.29 -36.42
C TYR A 105 -20.61 19.31 -37.54
N ASN A 106 -21.89 19.15 -37.86
CA ASN A 106 -22.33 18.47 -39.09
C ASN A 106 -22.79 19.46 -40.18
N THR A 107 -22.93 18.95 -41.40
CA THR A 107 -23.40 19.74 -42.55
C THR A 107 -24.85 20.25 -42.45
N ALA A 108 -25.63 19.77 -41.46
CA ALA A 108 -26.97 20.26 -41.16
C ALA A 108 -26.98 21.47 -40.20
N GLY A 109 -25.82 21.80 -39.61
CA GLY A 109 -25.65 22.90 -38.66
C GLY A 109 -25.83 22.50 -37.19
N ASP A 110 -25.93 21.21 -36.88
CA ASP A 110 -25.94 20.71 -35.50
C ASP A 110 -24.51 20.68 -34.94
N SER A 111 -24.38 20.82 -33.62
CA SER A 111 -23.09 20.77 -32.93
C SER A 111 -23.18 20.11 -31.56
N ASP A 112 -22.10 19.43 -31.15
CA ASP A 112 -21.92 18.91 -29.79
C ASP A 112 -20.50 19.24 -29.30
N SER A 113 -20.31 19.40 -27.99
CA SER A 113 -19.03 19.83 -27.41
C SER A 113 -18.64 19.03 -26.18
N ARG A 114 -17.35 18.75 -26.05
CA ARG A 114 -16.76 18.14 -24.85
C ARG A 114 -15.60 19.00 -24.36
N THR A 115 -15.49 19.15 -23.05
CA THR A 115 -14.42 19.92 -22.41
C THR A 115 -13.72 19.05 -21.39
N GLU A 116 -12.40 18.98 -21.49
CA GLU A 116 -11.53 18.32 -20.51
C GLU A 116 -10.59 19.35 -19.91
N THR A 117 -10.42 19.31 -18.60
CA THR A 117 -9.42 20.12 -17.90
C THR A 117 -8.27 19.23 -17.47
N PHE A 118 -7.04 19.51 -17.84
CA PHE A 118 -5.89 18.67 -17.46
C PHE A 118 -4.70 19.55 -17.08
N THR A 119 -3.74 19.01 -16.34
CA THR A 119 -2.50 19.71 -16.01
C THR A 119 -1.39 19.17 -16.90
N VAL A 120 -0.73 20.05 -17.65
CA VAL A 120 0.57 19.71 -18.24
C VAL A 120 1.59 19.84 -17.14
N ASP A 121 2.08 18.70 -16.68
CA ASP A 121 3.17 18.60 -15.73
C ASP A 121 4.23 17.69 -16.37
N ASN A 122 5.18 18.33 -17.03
CA ASN A 122 6.37 17.66 -17.57
C ASN A 122 7.45 17.51 -16.48
N GLY A 123 7.06 17.62 -15.20
CA GLY A 123 7.92 17.43 -14.05
C GLY A 123 8.85 16.23 -14.26
N PRO A 124 10.08 16.29 -13.75
CA PRO A 124 11.09 15.33 -14.12
C PRO A 124 10.70 13.96 -13.56
N LEU A 125 10.16 13.10 -14.42
CA LEU A 125 10.43 11.67 -14.26
C LEU A 125 11.95 11.53 -14.36
N GLY A 126 12.53 10.68 -13.52
CA GLY A 126 13.81 10.13 -13.93
C GLY A 126 13.65 9.51 -15.33
N ASP A 127 14.67 9.68 -16.15
CA ASP A 127 14.67 9.28 -17.55
C ASP A 127 14.25 7.79 -17.66
N MET A 128 13.12 7.52 -18.31
CA MET A 128 12.80 6.18 -18.82
C MET A 128 13.36 6.09 -20.23
N ALA A 129 14.25 5.13 -20.46
CA ALA A 129 14.82 4.85 -21.75
C ALA A 129 14.41 3.44 -22.19
N THR A 130 13.87 3.36 -23.40
CA THR A 130 13.57 2.09 -24.08
C THR A 130 14.51 1.95 -25.25
N ASP A 131 15.28 0.86 -25.24
CA ASP A 131 16.07 0.40 -26.36
C ASP A 131 15.37 -0.80 -27.01
N GLU A 132 14.61 -0.49 -28.05
CA GLU A 132 13.95 -1.46 -28.94
C GLU A 132 14.95 -2.35 -29.71
N LEU A 133 16.26 -2.09 -29.57
CA LEU A 133 17.35 -2.80 -30.24
C LEU A 133 17.19 -2.89 -31.75
N ASN A 134 16.59 -1.85 -32.36
CA ASN A 134 16.51 -1.70 -33.81
C ASN A 134 17.85 -1.21 -34.42
N SER A 135 18.80 -0.77 -33.58
CA SER A 135 20.16 -0.37 -33.94
C SER A 135 21.09 -0.48 -32.71
N LEU A 136 22.40 -0.36 -32.90
CA LEU A 136 23.37 -0.33 -31.78
C LEU A 136 23.59 1.08 -31.20
N ASP A 137 22.95 2.10 -31.77
CA ASP A 137 23.28 3.52 -31.48
C ASP A 137 22.91 3.97 -30.06
N GLN A 138 22.01 3.24 -29.39
CA GLN A 138 21.61 3.52 -28.00
C GLN A 138 22.52 2.85 -26.96
N LEU A 139 23.33 1.87 -27.37
CA LEU A 139 24.34 1.29 -26.51
C LEU A 139 25.42 2.34 -26.24
N TYR A 140 25.77 2.52 -24.98
CA TYR A 140 26.87 3.42 -24.61
C TYR A 140 28.22 2.90 -25.11
N ASP A 141 28.44 1.60 -24.96
CA ASP A 141 29.61 0.88 -25.45
C ASP A 141 29.26 -0.61 -25.55
N HIS A 142 29.96 -1.35 -26.41
CA HIS A 142 29.67 -2.76 -26.64
C HIS A 142 30.88 -3.50 -27.24
N ALA A 143 30.87 -4.82 -27.15
CA ALA A 143 31.88 -5.67 -27.75
C ALA A 143 31.74 -5.74 -29.30
N ASP A 144 32.85 -6.00 -29.99
CA ASP A 144 32.94 -5.88 -31.45
C ASP A 144 32.10 -6.90 -32.23
N GLN A 145 31.71 -8.03 -31.64
CA GLN A 145 30.99 -9.11 -32.35
C GLN A 145 29.49 -9.13 -32.02
N LEU A 146 28.90 -7.95 -31.79
CA LEU A 146 27.46 -7.80 -31.61
C LEU A 146 26.76 -7.25 -32.87
N THR A 147 25.50 -7.66 -33.06
CA THR A 147 24.69 -7.27 -34.22
C THR A 147 23.21 -7.25 -33.87
N ILE A 148 22.41 -6.59 -34.72
CA ILE A 148 20.96 -6.59 -34.60
C ILE A 148 20.36 -7.66 -35.53
N ALA A 149 19.61 -8.58 -34.95
CA ALA A 149 18.81 -9.58 -35.64
C ALA A 149 17.34 -9.12 -35.71
N SER A 150 16.73 -9.22 -36.89
CA SER A 150 15.34 -8.82 -37.14
C SER A 150 14.51 -9.89 -37.85
N GLU A 151 15.15 -10.95 -38.34
CA GLU A 151 14.50 -12.04 -39.09
C GLU A 151 13.70 -12.97 -38.16
N ASP A 152 12.69 -13.64 -38.73
CA ASP A 152 11.85 -14.63 -38.06
C ASP A 152 11.12 -14.13 -36.79
N ALA A 153 10.75 -12.84 -36.75
CA ALA A 153 10.08 -12.16 -35.63
C ALA A 153 8.95 -12.97 -34.96
N ASP A 154 8.14 -13.69 -35.74
CA ASP A 154 7.03 -14.53 -35.24
C ASP A 154 7.50 -15.60 -34.23
N ARG A 155 8.76 -16.05 -34.29
CA ARG A 155 9.35 -17.02 -33.36
C ARG A 155 9.81 -16.39 -32.03
N PHE A 156 9.89 -15.06 -32.00
CA PHE A 156 10.39 -14.24 -30.91
C PHE A 156 9.29 -13.29 -30.40
N GLY A 157 8.04 -13.76 -30.33
CA GLY A 157 6.93 -12.96 -29.81
C GLY A 157 6.54 -11.74 -30.67
N GLY A 158 6.98 -11.67 -31.93
CA GLY A 158 6.75 -10.53 -32.82
C GLY A 158 7.82 -9.44 -32.72
N ASP A 159 8.83 -9.62 -31.88
CA ASP A 159 9.97 -8.72 -31.74
C ASP A 159 10.70 -8.57 -33.10
N THR A 160 11.07 -7.35 -33.50
CA THR A 160 11.78 -7.08 -34.75
C THR A 160 13.22 -6.57 -34.59
N GLY A 161 13.71 -6.43 -33.36
CA GLY A 161 15.04 -5.90 -33.05
C GLY A 161 15.66 -6.60 -31.85
N ARG A 162 16.68 -7.44 -32.09
CA ARG A 162 17.36 -8.21 -31.04
C ARG A 162 18.87 -8.10 -31.14
N LEU A 163 19.54 -7.83 -30.03
CA LEU A 163 20.98 -7.91 -29.91
C LEU A 163 21.42 -9.38 -29.86
N ALA A 164 22.23 -9.78 -30.83
CA ALA A 164 22.76 -11.12 -30.97
C ALA A 164 24.27 -11.11 -31.21
N ARG A 165 24.94 -12.22 -30.93
CA ARG A 165 26.37 -12.36 -31.23
C ARG A 165 26.59 -12.82 -32.67
N GLN A 166 27.64 -12.31 -33.29
CA GLN A 166 28.13 -12.79 -34.58
C GLN A 166 29.00 -14.04 -34.45
N ASP A 167 29.63 -14.23 -33.28
CA ASP A 167 30.47 -15.38 -32.93
C ASP A 167 30.22 -15.81 -31.47
N SER A 168 30.50 -17.07 -31.13
CA SER A 168 30.35 -17.64 -29.80
C SER A 168 31.67 -17.94 -29.09
N THR A 169 32.81 -17.58 -29.69
CA THR A 169 34.14 -17.95 -29.14
C THR A 169 34.65 -17.07 -28.01
N GLU A 170 34.11 -15.85 -27.85
CA GLU A 170 34.55 -14.89 -26.83
C GLU A 170 33.35 -14.38 -26.00
N ALA A 171 33.63 -13.80 -24.84
CA ALA A 171 32.61 -13.19 -23.99
C ALA A 171 32.22 -11.80 -24.53
N GLU A 172 31.10 -11.75 -25.24
CA GLU A 172 30.52 -10.50 -25.74
C GLU A 172 29.74 -9.77 -24.63
N TRP A 173 29.69 -8.45 -24.68
CA TRP A 173 29.01 -7.62 -23.68
C TRP A 173 28.47 -6.33 -24.30
N ALA A 174 27.45 -5.76 -23.67
CA ALA A 174 26.89 -4.45 -24.01
C ALA A 174 26.71 -3.61 -22.74
N ILE A 175 26.80 -2.28 -22.89
CA ILE A 175 26.64 -1.32 -21.79
C ILE A 175 25.53 -0.33 -22.16
N TRP A 176 24.53 -0.24 -21.30
CA TRP A 176 23.55 0.86 -21.31
C TRP A 176 23.99 1.93 -20.32
N LYS A 177 23.75 3.20 -20.67
CA LYS A 177 24.03 4.35 -19.81
C LYS A 177 22.74 5.11 -19.55
N LEU A 178 22.52 5.41 -18.28
CA LEU A 178 21.57 6.39 -17.83
C LEU A 178 22.06 6.97 -16.52
N ASP A 179 22.18 8.28 -16.41
CA ASP A 179 22.67 8.88 -15.17
C ASP A 179 21.65 8.66 -14.05
N GLY A 180 22.10 8.03 -12.96
CA GLY A 180 21.20 7.59 -11.89
C GLY A 180 20.32 6.39 -12.26
N MET A 181 20.77 5.53 -13.17
CA MET A 181 20.06 4.29 -13.53
C MET A 181 19.68 3.51 -12.27
N HIS A 182 18.38 3.34 -12.10
CA HIS A 182 17.75 2.71 -10.96
C HIS A 182 17.22 1.32 -11.29
N SER A 183 16.60 1.14 -12.44
CA SER A 183 16.08 -0.16 -12.87
C SER A 183 16.53 -0.53 -14.26
N PHE A 184 16.52 -1.82 -14.56
CA PHE A 184 16.79 -2.38 -15.87
C PHE A 184 15.98 -3.65 -16.07
N SER A 185 15.31 -3.78 -17.20
CA SER A 185 14.70 -5.03 -17.64
C SER A 185 15.08 -5.33 -19.08
N ALA A 186 15.11 -6.63 -19.41
CA ALA A 186 15.35 -7.09 -20.76
C ALA A 186 14.59 -8.38 -21.03
N MET A 187 13.90 -8.45 -22.16
CA MET A 187 13.38 -9.70 -22.68
C MET A 187 14.50 -10.46 -23.40
N VAL A 188 14.66 -11.75 -23.14
CA VAL A 188 15.75 -12.56 -23.71
C VAL A 188 15.20 -13.87 -24.25
N TYR A 189 15.63 -14.22 -25.45
CA TYR A 189 15.17 -15.41 -26.16
C TYR A 189 16.28 -16.47 -26.21
N TYR A 190 15.94 -17.67 -25.73
CA TYR A 190 16.83 -18.83 -25.68
C TYR A 190 16.43 -19.90 -26.70
N SER A 191 17.42 -20.43 -27.40
CA SER A 191 17.19 -21.49 -28.39
C SER A 191 16.71 -22.77 -27.70
N PRO A 192 15.67 -23.45 -28.22
CA PRO A 192 15.26 -24.75 -27.68
C PRO A 192 16.29 -25.87 -27.93
N ASP A 193 17.31 -25.62 -28.76
CA ASP A 193 18.32 -26.59 -29.15
C ASP A 193 19.52 -26.65 -28.18
N GLU A 194 19.63 -25.74 -27.20
CA GLU A 194 20.71 -25.67 -26.22
C GLU A 194 20.16 -25.45 -24.79
N GLU A 195 20.94 -25.84 -23.77
CA GLU A 195 20.59 -25.52 -22.38
C GLU A 195 20.69 -24.01 -22.11
N ILE A 196 19.80 -23.50 -21.26
CA ILE A 196 19.82 -22.09 -20.86
C ILE A 196 21.08 -21.81 -20.05
N SER A 197 21.82 -20.79 -20.47
CA SER A 197 22.94 -20.22 -19.74
C SER A 197 22.66 -18.74 -19.55
N ASP A 198 22.56 -18.29 -18.31
CA ASP A 198 22.12 -16.92 -18.00
C ASP A 198 23.14 -15.85 -18.39
N LEU A 199 22.63 -14.63 -18.60
CA LEU A 199 23.42 -13.41 -18.72
C LEU A 199 24.03 -13.02 -17.37
N GLU A 200 25.20 -12.38 -17.39
CA GLU A 200 25.81 -11.78 -16.21
C GLU A 200 25.65 -10.25 -16.22
N PHE A 201 25.27 -9.67 -15.07
CA PHE A 201 25.02 -8.24 -14.93
C PHE A 201 26.01 -7.60 -13.96
N ALA A 202 26.49 -6.41 -14.29
CA ALA A 202 27.35 -5.62 -13.39
C ALA A 202 27.08 -4.12 -13.53
N ALA A 203 27.00 -3.44 -12.39
CA ALA A 203 26.70 -2.01 -12.30
C ALA A 203 27.98 -1.19 -12.06
N SER A 204 28.02 0.04 -12.57
CA SER A 204 29.11 0.99 -12.35
C SER A 204 28.62 2.43 -12.30
N SER A 205 29.26 3.24 -11.47
CA SER A 205 29.07 4.69 -11.43
C SER A 205 29.96 5.45 -12.42
N ASP A 206 31.11 4.87 -12.81
CA ASP A 206 32.17 5.57 -13.55
C ASP A 206 32.66 4.87 -14.82
N ASN A 207 32.00 3.77 -15.21
CA ASN A 207 32.41 2.88 -16.31
C ASN A 207 33.86 2.35 -16.18
N LYS A 208 34.39 2.25 -14.96
CA LYS A 208 35.74 1.71 -14.70
C LYS A 208 35.69 0.53 -13.76
N LEU A 209 35.01 0.68 -12.62
CA LEU A 209 34.80 -0.41 -11.67
C LEU A 209 33.38 -0.94 -11.80
N TYR A 210 33.27 -2.21 -12.14
CA TYR A 210 32.01 -2.93 -12.26
C TYR A 210 31.81 -3.87 -11.07
N THR A 211 30.67 -3.74 -10.41
CA THR A 211 30.26 -4.62 -9.30
C THR A 211 29.14 -5.53 -9.78
N PRO A 212 29.25 -6.86 -9.60
CA PRO A 212 28.19 -7.78 -10.00
C PRO A 212 26.85 -7.44 -9.34
N VAL A 213 25.77 -7.51 -10.13
CA VAL A 213 24.38 -7.39 -9.66
C VAL A 213 23.60 -8.61 -10.16
N THR A 214 22.56 -9.00 -9.42
CA THR A 214 21.74 -10.18 -9.76
C THR A 214 20.41 -9.70 -10.30
N ALA A 215 19.96 -10.27 -11.43
CA ALA A 215 18.63 -10.03 -11.95
C ALA A 215 17.67 -11.14 -11.47
N MET A 216 16.42 -10.78 -11.27
CA MET A 216 15.31 -11.72 -11.15
C MET A 216 14.95 -12.23 -12.55
N THR A 217 14.47 -13.46 -12.66
CA THR A 217 14.10 -14.07 -13.95
C THR A 217 12.70 -14.65 -13.91
N SER A 218 11.91 -14.41 -14.96
CA SER A 218 10.63 -15.07 -15.21
C SER A 218 10.65 -15.73 -16.59
N ASP A 219 9.99 -16.89 -16.74
CA ASP A 219 9.97 -17.68 -17.98
C ASP A 219 8.56 -17.73 -18.59
N ALA A 220 8.46 -17.58 -19.92
CA ALA A 220 7.22 -17.74 -20.68
C ALA A 220 7.38 -18.72 -21.84
N GLU A 221 6.30 -19.43 -22.20
CA GLU A 221 6.31 -20.38 -23.31
C GLU A 221 6.40 -19.65 -24.66
N GLY A 222 7.20 -20.19 -25.59
CA GLY A 222 7.38 -19.67 -26.94
C GLY A 222 8.15 -20.65 -27.81
N ASP A 223 8.18 -20.40 -29.12
CA ASP A 223 8.98 -21.20 -30.07
C ASP A 223 10.48 -21.14 -29.72
N TRP A 224 10.96 -19.96 -29.34
CA TRP A 224 12.15 -19.79 -28.51
C TRP A 224 11.70 -19.52 -27.08
N GLN A 225 12.40 -20.10 -26.10
CA GLN A 225 12.08 -19.90 -24.70
C GLN A 225 12.28 -18.42 -24.36
N GLN A 226 11.22 -17.78 -23.87
CA GLN A 226 11.26 -16.38 -23.46
C GLN A 226 11.62 -16.34 -21.97
N ARG A 227 12.59 -15.49 -21.64
CA ARG A 227 13.00 -15.21 -20.27
C ARG A 227 13.17 -13.72 -20.09
N GLU A 228 12.41 -13.15 -19.18
CA GLU A 228 12.57 -11.76 -18.77
C GLU A 228 13.62 -11.68 -17.66
N TYR A 229 14.54 -10.74 -17.77
CA TYR A 229 15.46 -10.37 -16.70
C TYR A 229 15.02 -9.02 -16.14
N VAL A 230 14.88 -8.91 -14.82
CA VAL A 230 14.52 -7.66 -14.14
C VAL A 230 15.50 -7.38 -13.00
N ILE A 231 16.14 -6.22 -13.06
CA ILE A 231 16.87 -5.61 -11.94
C ILE A 231 16.03 -4.42 -11.47
N PRO A 232 15.20 -4.59 -10.44
CA PRO A 232 14.21 -3.60 -10.03
C PRO A 232 14.87 -2.43 -9.28
N ALA A 233 16.04 -2.67 -8.68
CA ALA A 233 16.83 -1.67 -7.97
C ALA A 233 18.34 -1.94 -8.14
N LEU A 234 19.02 -1.00 -8.80
CA LEU A 234 20.46 -0.95 -8.95
C LEU A 234 21.11 -0.24 -7.76
N PRO A 235 22.38 -0.53 -7.46
CA PRO A 235 23.13 0.22 -6.45
C PRO A 235 23.09 1.73 -6.71
N LEU A 236 22.89 2.54 -5.67
CA LEU A 236 22.85 3.99 -5.81
C LEU A 236 24.10 4.56 -6.47
N GLY A 237 23.91 5.53 -7.37
CA GLY A 237 24.96 6.13 -8.18
C GLY A 237 25.36 5.30 -9.39
N THR A 238 24.63 4.21 -9.71
CA THR A 238 24.82 3.50 -10.98
C THR A 238 24.48 4.43 -12.14
N ASN A 239 25.42 4.59 -13.07
CA ASN A 239 25.21 5.32 -14.31
C ASN A 239 25.32 4.39 -15.54
N TYR A 240 25.91 3.21 -15.34
CA TYR A 240 26.21 2.24 -16.39
C TYR A 240 25.84 0.84 -15.92
N LEU A 241 25.09 0.10 -16.74
CA LEU A 241 24.89 -1.32 -16.55
C LEU A 241 25.52 -2.09 -17.69
N LYS A 242 26.38 -3.05 -17.35
CA LYS A 242 27.01 -3.99 -18.28
C LYS A 242 26.29 -5.33 -18.23
N VAL A 243 25.89 -5.83 -19.39
CA VAL A 243 25.32 -7.16 -19.59
C VAL A 243 26.31 -7.98 -20.40
N THR A 244 26.68 -9.16 -19.89
CA THR A 244 27.67 -10.05 -20.51
C THR A 244 26.97 -11.33 -20.95
N PHE A 245 27.17 -11.71 -22.22
CA PHE A 245 26.67 -12.95 -22.77
C PHE A 245 27.43 -14.15 -22.22
N PRO A 246 26.77 -15.29 -22.00
CA PRO A 246 27.43 -16.52 -21.60
C PRO A 246 28.34 -17.05 -22.72
N THR A 247 29.46 -17.66 -22.35
CA THR A 247 30.39 -18.32 -23.30
C THR A 247 30.08 -19.81 -23.52
N THR A 248 29.08 -20.33 -22.82
CA THR A 248 28.72 -21.76 -22.83
C THR A 248 27.95 -22.19 -24.09
N PRO A 249 26.96 -21.41 -24.58
CA PRO A 249 26.23 -21.75 -25.80
C PRO A 249 27.15 -21.75 -27.03
N THR A 250 26.99 -22.76 -27.90
CA THR A 250 27.78 -22.93 -29.12
C THR A 250 27.20 -22.15 -30.30
N LEU A 251 25.89 -21.89 -30.29
CA LEU A 251 25.23 -21.03 -31.26
C LEU A 251 25.51 -19.56 -30.95
N SER A 252 26.09 -18.83 -31.90
CA SER A 252 26.28 -17.37 -31.76
C SER A 252 24.94 -16.63 -31.64
N SER A 253 23.88 -17.19 -32.22
CA SER A 253 22.51 -16.70 -32.13
C SER A 253 21.81 -17.00 -30.79
N ASN A 254 22.51 -17.54 -29.78
CA ASN A 254 21.93 -17.90 -28.49
C ASN A 254 22.78 -17.38 -27.33
N PRO A 255 22.21 -16.66 -26.34
CA PRO A 255 20.88 -16.03 -26.36
C PRO A 255 20.78 -14.81 -27.30
N GLN A 256 19.56 -14.29 -27.48
CA GLN A 256 19.32 -12.97 -28.09
C GLN A 256 18.58 -12.06 -27.10
N ILE A 257 19.09 -10.85 -26.89
CA ILE A 257 18.46 -9.84 -26.03
C ILE A 257 17.50 -9.04 -26.92
N GLY A 258 16.20 -9.07 -26.62
CA GLY A 258 15.19 -8.20 -27.22
C GLY A 258 15.05 -6.89 -26.45
N GLU A 259 13.90 -6.25 -26.56
CA GLU A 259 13.64 -4.92 -25.95
C GLU A 259 14.21 -4.80 -24.52
N VAL A 260 14.91 -3.70 -24.30
CA VAL A 260 15.50 -3.33 -23.03
C VAL A 260 14.87 -2.05 -22.53
N GLN A 261 14.41 -2.05 -21.28
CA GLN A 261 13.93 -0.84 -20.62
C GLN A 261 14.79 -0.54 -19.40
N TYR A 262 15.09 0.72 -19.17
CA TYR A 262 15.83 1.14 -17.99
C TYR A 262 15.42 2.53 -17.57
N SER A 263 15.35 2.72 -16.27
CA SER A 263 14.83 3.95 -15.68
C SER A 263 15.85 4.58 -14.77
N SER A 264 15.83 5.89 -14.66
CA SER A 264 16.18 6.56 -13.42
C SER A 264 14.88 6.93 -12.73
N ILE A 265 14.89 6.98 -11.41
CA ILE A 265 13.77 7.54 -10.64
C ILE A 265 14.12 8.91 -10.09
N SER A 266 15.34 9.41 -10.37
CA SER A 266 15.90 10.59 -9.73
C SER A 266 16.23 11.67 -10.76
N ILE A 267 15.92 12.92 -10.42
CA ILE A 267 16.57 14.08 -11.01
C ILE A 267 18.06 13.99 -10.72
N THR A 268 18.88 14.13 -11.75
CA THR A 268 20.33 14.26 -11.62
C THR A 268 20.75 15.70 -11.91
N ASP A 269 21.38 16.35 -10.93
CA ASP A 269 22.14 17.58 -11.10
C ASP A 269 23.63 17.23 -11.25
N ASP A 270 24.10 17.21 -12.50
CA ASP A 270 25.51 17.06 -12.87
C ASP A 270 26.21 18.42 -13.09
N PHE A 271 25.53 19.51 -12.73
CA PHE A 271 25.95 20.89 -12.95
C PHE A 271 26.24 21.22 -14.42
N SER A 272 25.60 20.50 -15.35
CA SER A 272 25.64 20.82 -16.77
C SER A 272 24.91 22.12 -17.10
N THR A 273 23.87 22.41 -16.32
CA THR A 273 23.18 23.69 -16.21
C THR A 273 23.06 24.07 -14.73
N SER A 274 22.47 25.23 -14.44
CA SER A 274 22.13 25.62 -13.07
C SER A 274 20.66 25.39 -12.74
N ASP A 275 19.91 24.71 -13.62
CA ASP A 275 18.44 24.69 -13.57
C ASP A 275 17.91 23.82 -12.42
N ASN A 276 18.71 22.87 -11.93
CA ASN A 276 18.35 21.97 -10.84
C ASN A 276 18.70 22.52 -9.43
N ILE A 277 19.44 23.64 -9.36
CA ILE A 277 19.69 24.33 -8.09
C ILE A 277 18.51 25.28 -7.81
N TYR A 278 17.74 24.99 -6.77
CA TYR A 278 16.56 25.76 -6.42
C TYR A 278 16.91 27.11 -5.78
N ASP A 279 17.79 27.11 -4.79
CA ASP A 279 18.23 28.30 -4.07
C ASP A 279 19.64 28.10 -3.51
N PHE A 280 20.37 29.18 -3.24
CA PHE A 280 21.72 29.13 -2.66
C PHE A 280 22.13 30.45 -2.02
N SER A 281 23.14 30.40 -1.15
CA SER A 281 23.78 31.61 -0.60
C SER A 281 25.20 31.83 -1.14
N GLY A 282 25.71 33.06 -1.02
CA GLY A 282 27.09 33.35 -1.41
C GLY A 282 27.33 33.27 -2.92
N GLU A 283 28.58 33.01 -3.30
CA GLU A 283 29.00 32.92 -4.70
C GLU A 283 29.56 31.53 -5.04
N PHE A 284 28.95 30.88 -6.03
CA PHE A 284 29.33 29.55 -6.53
C PHE A 284 29.80 29.60 -7.99
N GLY A 285 30.65 28.65 -8.35
CA GLY A 285 31.09 28.42 -9.72
C GLY A 285 31.15 26.94 -10.07
N ILE A 286 31.23 26.64 -11.37
CA ILE A 286 31.39 25.28 -11.89
C ILE A 286 32.83 25.06 -12.32
N ALA A 287 33.53 24.13 -11.67
CA ALA A 287 34.89 23.75 -12.02
C ALA A 287 34.89 22.74 -13.16
N THR A 288 35.56 23.07 -14.28
CA THR A 288 35.64 22.22 -15.49
C THR A 288 37.06 21.75 -15.83
N THR A 289 38.01 21.99 -14.94
CA THR A 289 39.44 21.68 -15.15
C THR A 289 39.93 20.65 -14.16
N TRP A 290 41.07 20.01 -14.45
CA TRP A 290 41.71 19.03 -13.57
C TRP A 290 40.88 17.77 -13.32
N THR A 291 40.03 17.38 -14.28
CA THR A 291 39.07 16.27 -14.19
C THR A 291 39.74 14.93 -13.85
N GLU A 292 41.02 14.77 -14.19
CA GLU A 292 41.83 13.59 -13.86
C GLU A 292 42.02 13.37 -12.35
N TYR A 293 41.90 14.42 -11.53
CA TYR A 293 41.97 14.34 -10.06
C TYR A 293 40.63 14.01 -9.40
N PHE A 294 39.54 14.09 -10.16
CA PHE A 294 38.15 13.87 -9.74
C PHE A 294 37.54 12.69 -10.52
N ASN A 295 38.36 11.67 -10.82
CA ASN A 295 37.94 10.45 -11.52
C ASN A 295 37.30 10.63 -12.91
N GLY A 296 37.50 11.78 -13.55
CA GLY A 296 36.91 12.11 -14.85
C GLY A 296 35.65 12.97 -14.76
N ASP A 297 35.21 13.35 -13.56
CA ASP A 297 34.12 14.30 -13.35
C ASP A 297 34.42 15.60 -14.10
N GLU A 298 33.55 16.00 -15.02
CA GLU A 298 33.77 17.14 -15.90
C GLU A 298 33.27 18.46 -15.31
N ARG A 299 32.39 18.44 -14.29
CA ARG A 299 31.70 19.64 -13.78
C ARG A 299 31.39 19.49 -12.30
N ARG A 300 31.90 20.44 -11.48
CA ARG A 300 31.68 20.41 -10.03
C ARG A 300 31.32 21.78 -9.48
N LEU A 301 30.32 21.86 -8.61
CA LEU A 301 29.97 23.07 -7.87
C LEU A 301 30.97 23.33 -6.74
N TYR A 302 31.47 24.57 -6.64
CA TYR A 302 32.39 24.99 -5.57
C TYR A 302 32.20 26.47 -5.23
N ARG A 303 32.58 26.90 -4.01
CA ARG A 303 32.51 28.32 -3.60
C ARG A 303 33.66 29.14 -4.20
N THR A 304 33.35 30.32 -4.74
CA THR A 304 34.34 31.18 -5.43
C THR A 304 35.02 32.21 -4.54
N ASP A 305 34.39 32.64 -3.44
CA ASP A 305 34.87 33.78 -2.65
C ASP A 305 35.39 33.43 -1.25
N THR A 306 34.49 33.26 -0.27
CA THR A 306 34.81 33.10 1.16
C THR A 306 34.46 31.71 1.69
N VAL A 307 34.95 31.42 2.90
CA VAL A 307 34.57 30.24 3.67
C VAL A 307 33.60 30.73 4.74
N ASP A 308 32.35 30.91 4.34
CA ASP A 308 31.24 31.20 5.24
C ASP A 308 30.30 29.98 5.32
N GLU A 309 29.26 30.07 6.14
CA GLU A 309 28.17 29.10 6.25
C GLU A 309 27.26 29.15 5.00
N ASP A 310 27.86 28.97 3.82
CA ASP A 310 27.14 28.98 2.55
C ASP A 310 26.35 27.69 2.32
N TRP A 311 25.21 27.77 1.66
CA TRP A 311 24.34 26.63 1.43
C TRP A 311 23.77 26.60 0.01
N VAL A 312 23.32 25.41 -0.39
CA VAL A 312 22.64 25.12 -1.67
C VAL A 312 21.41 24.27 -1.37
N VAL A 313 20.31 24.53 -2.08
CA VAL A 313 19.02 23.84 -1.93
C VAL A 313 18.63 23.18 -3.25
N TRP A 314 18.18 21.94 -3.16
CA TRP A 314 17.48 21.22 -4.22
C TRP A 314 16.02 21.03 -3.84
N HIS A 315 15.16 20.98 -4.85
CA HIS A 315 13.71 20.90 -4.67
C HIS A 315 13.06 19.92 -5.65
N ILE A 316 12.22 19.06 -5.11
CA ILE A 316 11.11 18.40 -5.80
C ILE A 316 10.00 18.27 -4.77
N ASN A 317 8.74 18.43 -5.18
CA ASN A 317 7.63 18.19 -4.26
C ASN A 317 7.69 16.76 -3.74
N ASN A 318 7.51 16.57 -2.43
CA ASN A 318 7.46 15.24 -1.82
C ASN A 318 8.71 14.39 -2.13
N MET A 319 9.91 14.96 -2.05
CA MET A 319 11.18 14.25 -2.17
C MET A 319 11.26 13.04 -1.21
N ARG A 320 11.59 11.87 -1.75
CA ARG A 320 11.78 10.58 -1.07
C ARG A 320 13.25 10.29 -0.80
N SER A 321 14.11 10.50 -1.79
CA SER A 321 15.52 10.20 -1.68
C SER A 321 16.38 11.37 -2.11
N PHE A 322 17.57 11.47 -1.53
CA PHE A 322 18.58 12.45 -1.91
C PHE A 322 19.97 11.83 -1.74
N ALA A 323 20.86 12.04 -2.71
CA ALA A 323 22.25 11.65 -2.66
C ALA A 323 23.13 12.76 -3.24
N ALA A 324 24.25 13.07 -2.58
CA ALA A 324 25.26 13.99 -3.09
C ALA A 324 26.64 13.33 -3.15
N LEU A 325 27.25 13.28 -4.33
CA LEU A 325 28.64 12.93 -4.53
C LEU A 325 29.51 14.17 -4.34
N ILE A 326 30.38 14.13 -3.33
CA ILE A 326 31.20 15.26 -2.92
C ILE A 326 32.67 14.87 -2.89
N HIS A 327 33.51 15.72 -3.46
CA HIS A 327 34.95 15.57 -3.55
C HIS A 327 35.66 16.42 -2.48
N HIS A 328 36.38 15.75 -1.59
CA HIS A 328 37.15 16.38 -0.52
C HIS A 328 38.62 16.45 -0.87
N TRP A 329 39.23 17.62 -0.62
CA TRP A 329 40.62 17.86 -0.95
C TRP A 329 41.55 17.12 0.03
N PRO A 330 42.55 16.35 -0.45
CA PRO A 330 43.44 15.58 0.43
C PRO A 330 44.42 16.44 1.25
N GLY A 331 44.51 17.75 0.96
CA GLY A 331 45.40 18.67 1.67
C GLY A 331 44.87 19.15 3.02
N GLU A 332 43.65 18.78 3.41
CA GLU A 332 43.04 19.13 4.69
C GLU A 332 42.22 17.98 5.29
N PRO A 333 41.85 18.03 6.58
CA PRO A 333 40.90 17.10 7.16
C PRO A 333 39.57 17.11 6.40
N ILE A 334 38.89 15.98 6.38
CA ILE A 334 37.53 15.92 5.80
C ILE A 334 36.58 16.68 6.72
N TYR A 335 35.99 17.73 6.18
CA TYR A 335 34.88 18.45 6.79
C TYR A 335 33.60 18.06 6.05
N ASP A 336 32.77 17.25 6.71
CA ASP A 336 31.49 16.82 6.15
C ASP A 336 30.48 17.99 6.18
N PRO A 337 29.68 18.19 5.12
CA PRO A 337 28.59 19.17 5.13
C PRO A 337 27.47 18.76 6.09
N VAL A 338 26.62 19.72 6.45
CA VAL A 338 25.41 19.48 7.26
C VAL A 338 24.18 19.58 6.37
N PHE A 339 23.22 18.67 6.53
CA PHE A 339 22.02 18.64 5.71
C PHE A 339 20.79 19.00 6.52
N PHE A 340 19.84 19.64 5.85
CA PHE A 340 18.55 20.01 6.41
C PHE A 340 17.43 19.70 5.42
N VAL A 341 16.23 19.42 5.94
CA VAL A 341 15.01 19.26 5.15
C VAL A 341 13.95 20.27 5.53
N SER A 342 13.09 20.58 4.56
CA SER A 342 11.92 21.43 4.76
C SER A 342 10.77 20.98 3.86
N SER A 343 9.54 21.22 4.31
CA SER A 343 8.33 21.08 3.49
C SER A 343 7.96 22.37 2.78
N ASP A 344 8.34 23.53 3.33
CA ASP A 344 7.84 24.85 2.94
C ASP A 344 8.94 25.85 2.58
N HIS A 345 10.21 25.42 2.61
CA HIS A 345 11.40 26.24 2.41
C HIS A 345 11.61 27.36 3.46
N GLN A 346 10.84 27.37 4.56
CA GLN A 346 10.93 28.36 5.64
C GLN A 346 11.54 27.75 6.90
N GLU A 347 10.98 26.64 7.38
CA GLU A 347 11.48 25.93 8.55
C GLU A 347 12.31 24.72 8.12
N TYR A 348 13.53 24.63 8.65
CA TYR A 348 14.48 23.57 8.32
C TYR A 348 14.81 22.73 9.54
N THR A 349 14.76 21.41 9.37
CA THR A 349 15.18 20.44 10.39
C THR A 349 16.47 19.76 9.94
N GLU A 350 17.46 19.71 10.81
CA GLU A 350 18.73 19.03 10.54
C GLU A 350 18.53 17.51 10.43
N ILE A 351 19.16 16.89 9.44
CA ILE A 351 19.16 15.44 9.24
C ILE A 351 20.58 14.91 9.03
N THR A 352 20.79 13.65 9.37
CA THR A 352 22.10 13.00 9.27
C THR A 352 22.11 12.01 8.10
N PRO A 353 23.03 12.16 7.12
CA PRO A 353 23.13 11.25 5.99
C PRO A 353 23.84 9.95 6.36
N ASP A 354 23.54 8.89 5.62
CA ASP A 354 24.44 7.75 5.48
C ASP A 354 25.60 8.14 4.57
N ILE A 355 26.84 7.82 4.97
CA ILE A 355 28.05 8.27 4.27
C ILE A 355 28.80 7.05 3.72
N GLU A 356 29.01 7.04 2.41
CA GLU A 356 29.85 6.06 1.71
C GLU A 356 31.15 6.71 1.22
N ASP A 357 32.31 6.17 1.63
CA ASP A 357 33.63 6.65 1.21
C ASP A 357 34.17 5.82 0.05
N LEU A 358 34.26 6.44 -1.13
CA LEU A 358 34.71 5.81 -2.37
C LEU A 358 36.21 5.98 -2.62
N GLY A 359 36.93 6.66 -1.71
CA GLY A 359 38.33 7.02 -1.87
C GLY A 359 38.60 7.90 -3.11
N GLY A 360 39.85 7.89 -3.58
CA GLY A 360 40.29 8.70 -4.73
C GLY A 360 41.43 9.65 -4.37
N ASN A 361 41.88 10.43 -5.36
CA ASN A 361 42.90 11.45 -5.12
C ASN A 361 42.29 12.63 -4.36
N TRP A 362 41.21 13.19 -4.90
CA TRP A 362 40.21 13.84 -4.08
C TRP A 362 39.29 12.77 -3.53
N THR A 363 39.20 12.68 -2.20
CA THR A 363 38.38 11.66 -1.55
C THR A 363 36.93 11.89 -1.91
N ARG A 364 36.32 10.95 -2.61
CA ARG A 364 34.91 10.97 -2.98
C ARG A 364 34.08 10.38 -1.86
N ARG A 365 33.04 11.10 -1.45
CA ARG A 365 32.04 10.62 -0.51
C ARG A 365 30.64 10.81 -1.08
N VAL A 366 29.78 9.82 -0.87
CA VAL A 366 28.36 9.92 -1.19
C VAL A 366 27.59 10.08 0.12
N TYR A 367 26.82 11.14 0.22
CA TYR A 367 25.93 11.43 1.36
C TYR A 367 24.52 11.09 0.94
N LYS A 368 23.89 10.10 1.60
CA LYS A 368 22.64 9.47 1.16
C LYS A 368 21.53 9.62 2.18
N PHE A 369 20.32 9.79 1.65
CA PHE A 369 19.05 9.67 2.34
C PHE A 369 18.13 8.82 1.47
N GLU A 370 17.85 7.59 1.90
CA GLU A 370 17.01 6.65 1.14
C GLU A 370 15.52 6.77 1.50
N ASP A 371 15.21 7.28 2.70
CA ASP A 371 13.84 7.50 3.21
C ASP A 371 13.76 8.86 3.94
N LEU A 372 13.55 9.93 3.18
CA LEU A 372 13.40 11.28 3.71
C LEU A 372 12.07 11.43 4.47
N PRO A 373 12.00 12.29 5.52
CA PRO A 373 10.79 12.52 6.30
C PRO A 373 9.56 12.86 5.45
N ILE A 374 8.36 12.53 5.96
CA ILE A 374 7.11 12.45 5.20
C ILE A 374 6.77 13.71 4.38
N ASP A 375 7.06 14.91 4.85
CA ASP A 375 6.70 16.15 4.15
C ASP A 375 7.89 16.83 3.47
N THR A 376 9.00 16.13 3.25
CA THR A 376 10.20 16.73 2.66
C THR A 376 9.95 17.14 1.20
N SER A 377 10.15 18.42 0.89
CA SER A 377 10.17 18.94 -0.48
C SER A 377 11.46 19.68 -0.82
N TYR A 378 12.28 20.01 0.18
CA TYR A 378 13.54 20.72 0.02
C TYR A 378 14.63 20.01 0.80
N VAL A 379 15.79 19.81 0.18
CA VAL A 379 17.02 19.42 0.86
C VAL A 379 18.02 20.55 0.72
N LYS A 380 18.50 21.06 1.86
CA LYS A 380 19.53 22.09 1.95
C LYS A 380 20.83 21.48 2.44
N MET A 381 21.91 21.67 1.69
CA MET A 381 23.26 21.33 2.12
C MET A 381 24.00 22.60 2.56
N LEU A 382 24.50 22.61 3.78
CA LEU A 382 25.35 23.64 4.34
C LEU A 382 26.82 23.23 4.19
N PHE A 383 27.59 24.06 3.50
CA PHE A 383 29.03 23.87 3.37
C PHE A 383 29.74 24.08 4.71
N PRO A 384 30.84 23.35 4.98
CA PRO A 384 31.65 23.61 6.15
C PRO A 384 32.21 25.04 6.16
N ALA A 385 32.07 25.74 7.28
CA ALA A 385 32.63 27.07 7.53
C ALA A 385 34.15 27.05 7.85
N THR A 386 34.83 25.96 7.50
CA THR A 386 36.27 25.76 7.68
C THR A 386 36.85 25.07 6.45
N GLY A 387 38.16 25.26 6.21
CA GLY A 387 38.87 24.65 5.09
C GLY A 387 39.18 25.63 3.96
N GLN A 388 39.40 25.12 2.76
CA GLN A 388 39.58 25.94 1.56
C GLN A 388 38.23 26.35 0.97
N ARG A 389 38.11 27.58 0.44
CA ARG A 389 36.84 28.04 -0.19
C ARG A 389 36.34 27.11 -1.30
N TRP A 390 37.26 26.60 -2.11
CA TRP A 390 36.96 25.75 -3.25
C TRP A 390 36.82 24.27 -2.87
N ALA A 391 36.87 23.93 -1.57
CA ALA A 391 36.65 22.60 -1.03
C ALA A 391 35.53 22.61 0.04
N PRO A 392 34.75 21.53 0.15
CA PRO A 392 34.65 20.45 -0.82
C PRO A 392 34.03 20.91 -2.15
N GLN A 393 34.05 20.04 -3.17
CA GLN A 393 33.36 20.28 -4.45
C GLN A 393 32.26 19.25 -4.66
N ILE A 394 31.05 19.69 -5.00
CA ILE A 394 29.94 18.78 -5.30
C ILE A 394 30.08 18.36 -6.76
N GLY A 395 30.19 17.06 -7.02
CA GLY A 395 30.28 16.53 -8.38
C GLY A 395 28.91 16.22 -8.97
N GLN A 396 28.03 15.62 -8.18
CA GLN A 396 26.70 15.22 -8.64
C GLN A 396 25.72 15.22 -7.47
N VAL A 397 24.47 15.58 -7.73
CA VAL A 397 23.35 15.39 -6.81
C VAL A 397 22.25 14.60 -7.51
N GLN A 398 21.66 13.63 -6.81
CA GLN A 398 20.56 12.80 -7.28
C GLN A 398 19.42 12.84 -6.27
N TYR A 399 18.18 13.06 -6.71
CA TYR A 399 17.03 13.08 -5.80
C TYR A 399 15.74 12.69 -6.51
N SER A 400 14.83 12.05 -5.80
CA SER A 400 13.59 11.46 -6.35
C SER A 400 12.42 11.74 -5.43
N ASP A 401 11.21 11.85 -5.97
CA ASP A 401 9.92 11.82 -5.26
C ASP A 401 9.23 10.44 -5.32
N THR A 402 9.86 9.46 -5.98
CA THR A 402 9.30 8.15 -6.29
C THR A 402 9.77 7.11 -5.29
N VAL A 403 8.84 6.29 -4.80
CA VAL A 403 9.13 5.12 -3.96
C VAL A 403 9.35 3.90 -4.84
N ALA A 404 10.53 3.29 -4.75
CA ALA A 404 10.83 2.06 -5.45
C ALA A 404 10.30 0.85 -4.67
N ILE A 405 9.57 -0.01 -5.35
CA ILE A 405 8.95 -1.21 -4.80
C ILE A 405 9.42 -2.41 -5.62
N THR A 406 9.92 -3.42 -4.93
CA THR A 406 10.20 -4.72 -5.53
C THR A 406 9.22 -5.75 -5.00
N VAL A 407 8.66 -6.55 -5.90
CA VAL A 407 7.86 -7.74 -5.57
C VAL A 407 8.52 -8.94 -6.21
N ASP A 408 8.99 -9.88 -5.40
CA ASP A 408 9.56 -11.15 -5.85
C ASP A 408 8.53 -12.25 -5.67
N THR A 409 7.78 -12.52 -6.74
CA THR A 409 6.75 -13.57 -6.79
C THR A 409 7.34 -14.99 -6.85
N THR A 410 8.66 -15.14 -6.86
CA THR A 410 9.34 -16.45 -6.80
C THR A 410 9.72 -16.83 -5.37
N GLU A 411 9.81 -15.85 -4.46
CA GLU A 411 10.16 -16.06 -3.05
C GLU A 411 8.92 -15.94 -2.13
N GLN A 412 8.25 -17.06 -1.88
CA GLN A 412 7.21 -17.13 -0.86
C GLN A 412 7.82 -17.02 0.55
N ILE A 413 7.44 -16.00 1.31
CA ILE A 413 7.95 -15.72 2.67
C ILE A 413 7.06 -16.27 3.77
N GLY A 414 5.83 -16.68 3.44
CA GLY A 414 4.90 -17.25 4.39
C GLY A 414 3.54 -17.55 3.80
N THR A 415 2.59 -17.80 4.70
CA THR A 415 1.18 -18.00 4.38
C THR A 415 0.38 -17.19 5.39
N SER A 416 -0.61 -16.43 4.92
CA SER A 416 -1.52 -15.73 5.82
C SER A 416 -2.25 -16.72 6.71
N GLU A 417 -2.36 -16.42 8.00
CA GLU A 417 -3.22 -17.11 8.96
C GLU A 417 -4.42 -16.25 9.36
N LEU A 418 -4.51 -15.01 8.85
CA LEU A 418 -5.40 -14.00 9.35
C LEU A 418 -6.82 -14.17 8.80
N SER A 419 -7.80 -14.22 9.69
CA SER A 419 -9.21 -14.07 9.35
C SER A 419 -9.80 -12.79 9.92
N MET A 420 -10.64 -12.15 9.12
CA MET A 420 -11.43 -11.00 9.53
C MET A 420 -12.72 -11.44 10.24
N GLY A 421 -13.11 -10.67 11.25
CA GLY A 421 -14.31 -10.91 12.05
C GLY A 421 -14.83 -9.66 12.74
N ILE A 422 -16.05 -9.76 13.27
CA ILE A 422 -16.73 -8.69 14.01
C ILE A 422 -17.34 -9.21 15.31
N THR A 423 -17.62 -8.31 16.23
CA THR A 423 -18.48 -8.55 17.39
C THR A 423 -19.79 -7.79 17.23
N HIS A 424 -20.91 -8.52 17.29
CA HIS A 424 -22.24 -7.90 17.36
C HIS A 424 -22.44 -7.23 18.71
N THR A 425 -23.08 -6.05 18.68
CA THR A 425 -23.44 -5.32 19.90
C THR A 425 -24.96 -5.20 20.06
N ARG A 426 -25.41 -4.21 20.85
CA ARG A 426 -26.84 -3.95 21.08
C ARG A 426 -27.62 -3.73 19.79
N PHE A 427 -27.04 -3.01 18.84
CA PHE A 427 -27.70 -2.65 17.60
C PHE A 427 -26.98 -3.36 16.44
N SER A 428 -27.75 -4.05 15.61
CA SER A 428 -27.17 -4.88 14.55
C SER A 428 -28.20 -5.25 13.48
N VAL A 429 -27.84 -6.18 12.59
CA VAL A 429 -28.66 -6.62 11.45
C VAL A 429 -29.90 -7.45 11.84
N ASP A 430 -30.11 -7.71 13.13
CA ASP A 430 -31.30 -8.33 13.69
C ASP A 430 -32.18 -7.34 14.47
N ASP A 431 -31.92 -6.03 14.35
CA ASP A 431 -32.67 -5.01 15.06
C ASP A 431 -34.14 -4.99 14.58
N PRO A 432 -35.13 -5.18 15.49
CA PRO A 432 -36.53 -5.34 15.11
C PRO A 432 -37.17 -4.07 14.53
N VAL A 433 -36.53 -2.91 14.67
CA VAL A 433 -37.01 -1.64 14.07
C VAL A 433 -36.21 -1.22 12.84
N GLY A 434 -35.26 -2.05 12.38
CA GLY A 434 -34.48 -1.78 11.16
C GLY A 434 -35.32 -1.89 9.88
N ASP A 435 -34.96 -1.09 8.88
CA ASP A 435 -35.53 -1.19 7.54
C ASP A 435 -35.11 -2.51 6.87
N PRO A 436 -36.04 -3.33 6.32
CA PRO A 436 -35.69 -4.63 5.74
C PRO A 436 -34.67 -4.57 4.60
N GLU A 437 -34.70 -3.51 3.78
CA GLU A 437 -33.73 -3.34 2.69
C GLU A 437 -32.35 -2.94 3.24
N ALA A 438 -32.31 -2.07 4.25
CA ALA A 438 -31.08 -1.73 4.98
C ALA A 438 -30.44 -2.95 5.64
N ILE A 439 -31.25 -3.79 6.31
CA ILE A 439 -30.80 -5.04 6.89
C ILE A 439 -30.22 -5.97 5.81
N ALA A 440 -30.89 -6.10 4.66
CA ALA A 440 -30.40 -6.92 3.56
C ALA A 440 -29.03 -6.43 3.05
N ARG A 441 -28.87 -5.12 2.83
CA ARG A 441 -27.57 -4.53 2.44
C ARG A 441 -26.47 -4.78 3.48
N ALA A 442 -26.78 -4.58 4.76
CA ALA A 442 -25.83 -4.82 5.84
C ALA A 442 -25.41 -6.29 5.97
N LYS A 443 -26.34 -7.24 5.76
CA LYS A 443 -26.02 -8.68 5.71
C LYS A 443 -25.11 -9.02 4.53
N THR A 444 -25.33 -8.43 3.35
CA THR A 444 -24.41 -8.57 2.21
C THR A 444 -23.02 -8.08 2.56
N ILE A 445 -22.89 -6.87 3.13
CA ILE A 445 -21.61 -6.32 3.57
C ILE A 445 -20.88 -7.27 4.53
N LEU A 446 -21.57 -7.82 5.54
CA LEU A 446 -20.95 -8.75 6.48
C LEU A 446 -20.51 -10.06 5.80
N THR A 447 -21.31 -10.60 4.89
CA THR A 447 -20.98 -11.84 4.18
C THR A 447 -19.76 -11.69 3.28
N GLU A 448 -19.53 -10.49 2.71
CA GLU A 448 -18.39 -10.20 1.84
C GLU A 448 -17.12 -9.78 2.60
N THR A 449 -17.17 -9.59 3.93
CA THR A 449 -16.06 -8.98 4.68
C THR A 449 -15.51 -9.80 5.83
N VAL A 450 -16.31 -10.72 6.39
CA VAL A 450 -15.93 -11.39 7.63
C VAL A 450 -16.30 -12.86 7.63
N ARG A 451 -15.37 -13.67 8.16
CA ARG A 451 -15.59 -15.09 8.43
C ARG A 451 -16.21 -15.30 9.81
N TYR A 452 -15.64 -14.66 10.84
CA TYR A 452 -16.04 -14.86 12.22
C TYR A 452 -17.01 -13.79 12.70
N GLN A 453 -18.10 -14.20 13.32
CA GLN A 453 -19.05 -13.28 13.96
C GLN A 453 -19.26 -13.66 15.42
N ASN A 454 -18.87 -12.76 16.31
CA ASN A 454 -18.85 -12.99 17.74
C ASN A 454 -20.08 -12.41 18.46
N GLN A 455 -20.57 -13.13 19.47
CA GLN A 455 -21.58 -12.66 20.41
C GLN A 455 -21.24 -13.04 21.86
N HIS A 456 -21.38 -12.07 22.77
CA HIS A 456 -21.36 -12.29 24.21
C HIS A 456 -22.63 -12.98 24.69
N ILE A 457 -22.53 -13.95 25.60
CA ILE A 457 -23.72 -14.66 26.13
C ILE A 457 -24.74 -13.72 26.81
N MET A 458 -24.28 -12.58 27.32
CA MET A 458 -25.13 -11.47 27.78
C MET A 458 -24.38 -10.14 27.85
N GLY A 459 -25.12 -9.04 27.76
CA GLY A 459 -24.54 -7.71 27.64
C GLY A 459 -24.08 -7.44 26.22
N TRP A 460 -23.96 -6.16 25.87
CA TRP A 460 -23.56 -5.70 24.54
C TRP A 460 -24.23 -6.51 23.41
N GLY A 461 -25.55 -6.71 23.45
CA GLY A 461 -26.27 -7.52 22.46
C GLY A 461 -27.33 -8.42 23.08
N ALA A 462 -26.91 -9.55 23.66
CA ALA A 462 -27.82 -10.53 24.23
C ALA A 462 -28.32 -10.14 25.64
N LEU A 463 -29.53 -10.62 25.99
CA LEU A 463 -30.11 -10.50 27.33
C LEU A 463 -29.61 -11.61 28.25
N ASN A 464 -29.94 -11.55 29.54
CA ASN A 464 -29.50 -12.53 30.54
C ASN A 464 -30.03 -13.96 30.23
N PRO A 465 -29.15 -14.93 29.90
CA PRO A 465 -29.54 -16.29 29.54
C PRO A 465 -29.92 -17.14 30.75
N ASN A 466 -29.55 -16.74 31.97
CA ASN A 466 -29.78 -17.50 33.18
C ASN A 466 -30.21 -16.60 34.35
N PRO A 467 -31.44 -16.04 34.31
CA PRO A 467 -31.91 -15.05 35.27
C PRO A 467 -31.94 -15.55 36.73
N ALA A 468 -32.14 -16.86 36.95
CA ALA A 468 -32.12 -17.49 38.27
C ALA A 468 -31.48 -18.88 38.21
N PRO A 469 -31.00 -19.44 39.34
CA PRO A 469 -30.43 -20.78 39.36
C PRO A 469 -31.35 -21.84 38.74
N GLY A 470 -30.87 -22.51 37.70
CA GLY A 470 -31.63 -23.55 36.97
C GLY A 470 -32.72 -23.04 36.01
N GLU A 471 -32.92 -21.73 35.87
CA GLU A 471 -33.87 -21.13 34.93
C GLU A 471 -33.13 -20.48 33.75
N TYR A 472 -33.45 -20.89 32.53
CA TYR A 472 -32.80 -20.36 31.32
C TYR A 472 -33.75 -19.58 30.42
N ASN A 473 -33.27 -18.48 29.86
CA ASN A 473 -33.94 -17.70 28.83
C ASN A 473 -33.04 -17.48 27.61
N TRP A 474 -33.11 -18.41 26.66
CA TRP A 474 -32.23 -18.42 25.49
C TRP A 474 -32.68 -17.49 24.36
N SER A 475 -33.87 -16.90 24.41
CA SER A 475 -34.51 -16.32 23.23
C SER A 475 -33.66 -15.24 22.52
N SER A 476 -32.96 -14.41 23.30
CA SER A 476 -32.11 -13.35 22.74
C SER A 476 -30.80 -13.87 22.15
N LEU A 477 -30.17 -14.85 22.81
CA LEU A 477 -28.92 -15.45 22.31
C LEU A 477 -29.21 -16.35 21.10
N ASP A 478 -30.30 -17.12 21.12
CA ASP A 478 -30.79 -17.89 19.98
C ASP A 478 -31.02 -16.99 18.77
N SER A 479 -31.67 -15.83 18.96
CA SER A 479 -31.93 -14.87 17.88
C SER A 479 -30.63 -14.42 17.22
N ARG A 480 -29.61 -14.06 18.02
CA ARG A 480 -28.32 -13.63 17.50
C ARG A 480 -27.61 -14.75 16.73
N ILE A 481 -27.48 -15.92 17.35
CA ILE A 481 -26.76 -17.04 16.74
C ILE A 481 -27.47 -17.48 15.44
N ASN A 482 -28.81 -17.43 15.39
CA ASN A 482 -29.56 -17.69 14.15
C ASN A 482 -29.25 -16.69 13.05
N VAL A 483 -29.12 -15.40 13.36
CA VAL A 483 -28.73 -14.39 12.36
C VAL A 483 -27.32 -14.60 11.83
N ILE A 484 -26.38 -15.05 12.68
CA ILE A 484 -25.03 -15.42 12.23
C ILE A 484 -25.10 -16.62 11.28
N ARG A 485 -25.87 -17.66 11.64
CA ARG A 485 -26.09 -18.85 10.78
C ARG A 485 -26.76 -18.52 9.45
N GLU A 486 -27.70 -17.58 9.43
CA GLU A 486 -28.37 -17.12 8.21
C GLU A 486 -27.40 -16.50 7.20
N MET A 487 -26.28 -15.94 7.68
CA MET A 487 -25.21 -15.40 6.83
C MET A 487 -24.12 -16.43 6.52
N GLU A 488 -24.30 -17.69 6.94
CA GLU A 488 -23.31 -18.77 6.77
C GLU A 488 -21.91 -18.43 7.36
N ALA A 489 -21.88 -17.51 8.32
CA ALA A 489 -20.66 -17.12 9.02
C ALA A 489 -20.34 -18.08 10.18
N GLU A 490 -19.07 -18.12 10.58
CA GLU A 490 -18.59 -18.95 11.68
C GLU A 490 -18.91 -18.27 13.03
N PRO A 491 -19.81 -18.83 13.86
CA PRO A 491 -20.19 -18.19 15.10
C PRO A 491 -19.12 -18.37 16.18
N VAL A 492 -18.82 -17.29 16.87
CA VAL A 492 -17.94 -17.26 18.06
C VAL A 492 -18.77 -16.81 19.26
N ILE A 493 -18.57 -17.44 20.42
CA ILE A 493 -19.22 -17.00 21.66
C ILE A 493 -18.18 -16.50 22.66
N THR A 494 -18.34 -15.24 23.10
CA THR A 494 -17.66 -14.76 24.29
C THR A 494 -18.47 -15.13 25.54
N LEU A 495 -17.88 -15.93 26.42
CA LEU A 495 -18.42 -16.29 27.74
C LEU A 495 -18.23 -15.10 28.71
N CYS A 496 -18.92 -14.00 28.40
CA CYS A 496 -19.18 -12.88 29.28
C CYS A 496 -20.60 -12.37 29.04
N CYS A 497 -21.24 -11.70 29.98
CA CYS A 497 -20.84 -11.57 31.39
C CYS A 497 -21.66 -12.50 32.26
N ALA A 498 -21.88 -12.14 33.53
CA ALA A 498 -22.53 -13.03 34.46
C ALA A 498 -23.91 -12.53 34.90
N PRO A 499 -24.88 -13.46 35.03
CA PRO A 499 -26.16 -13.20 35.69
C PRO A 499 -25.95 -12.56 37.07
N ASP A 500 -26.85 -11.67 37.48
CA ASP A 500 -26.63 -10.90 38.71
C ASP A 500 -26.64 -11.75 39.99
N TRP A 501 -27.39 -12.85 40.02
CA TRP A 501 -27.38 -13.76 41.17
C TRP A 501 -26.00 -14.38 41.43
N MET A 502 -25.15 -14.52 40.40
CA MET A 502 -23.76 -14.99 40.55
C MET A 502 -22.80 -13.90 41.05
N LYS A 503 -23.27 -12.64 41.13
CA LYS A 503 -22.51 -11.46 41.52
C LYS A 503 -23.05 -10.79 42.79
N GLY A 504 -23.95 -11.47 43.51
CA GLY A 504 -24.59 -10.98 44.74
C GLY A 504 -25.89 -10.19 44.55
N GLY A 505 -26.51 -10.24 43.37
CA GLY A 505 -27.86 -9.72 43.10
C GLY A 505 -28.97 -10.74 43.42
N GLU A 506 -30.23 -10.28 43.38
CA GLU A 506 -31.40 -11.15 43.59
C GLU A 506 -31.71 -11.99 42.34
N PRO A 507 -32.00 -13.30 42.47
CA PRO A 507 -32.44 -14.13 41.35
C PRO A 507 -33.69 -13.56 40.64
N GLY A 508 -33.68 -13.59 39.31
CA GLY A 508 -34.77 -13.08 38.47
C GLY A 508 -34.60 -11.61 38.05
N GLU A 509 -33.65 -10.88 38.62
CA GLU A 509 -33.38 -9.48 38.27
C GLU A 509 -32.15 -9.34 37.38
N THR A 510 -32.07 -8.25 36.61
CA THR A 510 -30.87 -7.88 35.86
C THR A 510 -30.59 -6.39 35.95
N ASP A 511 -29.48 -6.03 36.59
CA ASP A 511 -28.97 -4.67 36.73
C ASP A 511 -27.79 -4.45 35.77
N TRP A 512 -28.11 -3.88 34.62
CA TRP A 512 -27.14 -3.60 33.55
C TRP A 512 -25.99 -2.68 33.98
N SER A 513 -26.13 -1.90 35.07
CA SER A 513 -25.03 -1.09 35.59
C SER A 513 -23.89 -1.93 36.19
N LYS A 514 -24.18 -3.20 36.53
CA LYS A 514 -23.22 -4.16 37.10
C LYS A 514 -22.67 -5.15 36.07
N ILE A 515 -22.82 -4.86 34.77
CA ILE A 515 -22.40 -5.79 33.70
C ILE A 515 -20.89 -6.12 33.76
N SER A 516 -20.07 -5.20 34.25
CA SER A 516 -18.60 -5.37 34.35
C SER A 516 -18.11 -6.04 35.64
N LEU A 517 -19.00 -6.50 36.52
CA LEU A 517 -18.61 -7.26 37.70
C LEU A 517 -18.40 -8.74 37.34
N SER A 518 -17.37 -9.36 37.92
CA SER A 518 -17.11 -10.79 37.81
C SER A 518 -18.04 -11.59 38.74
N PRO A 519 -18.27 -12.89 38.46
CA PRO A 519 -18.86 -13.80 39.44
C PRO A 519 -18.10 -13.77 40.76
N LEU A 520 -18.81 -13.95 41.87
CA LEU A 520 -18.17 -14.23 43.15
C LEU A 520 -17.52 -15.62 43.11
N PRO A 521 -16.41 -15.87 43.85
CA PRO A 521 -15.72 -17.16 43.84
C PRO A 521 -16.62 -18.36 44.15
N GLU A 522 -17.60 -18.20 45.05
CA GLU A 522 -18.59 -19.24 45.37
C GLU A 522 -19.48 -19.65 44.18
N HIS A 523 -19.55 -18.82 43.13
CA HIS A 523 -20.35 -19.03 41.93
C HIS A 523 -19.50 -19.37 40.68
N TYR A 524 -18.20 -19.64 40.83
CA TYR A 524 -17.39 -20.07 39.69
C TYR A 524 -17.85 -21.40 39.09
N ASP A 525 -18.24 -22.36 39.94
CA ASP A 525 -18.78 -23.64 39.47
C ASP A 525 -20.16 -23.47 38.81
N ASP A 526 -21.00 -22.56 39.33
CA ASP A 526 -22.29 -22.22 38.73
C ASP A 526 -22.13 -21.57 37.35
N TYR A 527 -21.15 -20.67 37.20
CA TYR A 527 -20.86 -20.05 35.91
C TYR A 527 -20.25 -21.06 34.92
N ALA A 528 -19.39 -21.96 35.39
CA ALA A 528 -18.83 -23.04 34.57
C ALA A 528 -19.94 -23.98 34.06
N ALA A 529 -20.95 -24.28 34.88
CA ALA A 529 -22.13 -25.02 34.45
C ALA A 529 -22.94 -24.26 33.38
N LEU A 530 -23.14 -22.94 33.54
CA LEU A 530 -23.78 -22.10 32.51
C LEU A 530 -22.98 -22.12 31.19
N ALA A 531 -21.65 -22.03 31.25
CA ALA A 531 -20.81 -22.09 30.06
C ALA A 531 -20.91 -23.46 29.34
N ALA A 532 -20.97 -24.57 30.08
CA ALA A 532 -21.20 -25.89 29.52
C ALA A 532 -22.57 -25.99 28.82
N GLU A 533 -23.63 -25.45 29.44
CA GLU A 533 -24.98 -25.41 28.86
C GLU A 533 -25.04 -24.57 27.57
N VAL A 534 -24.30 -23.46 27.52
CA VAL A 534 -24.13 -22.67 26.29
C VAL A 534 -23.44 -23.53 25.21
N ALA A 535 -22.36 -24.23 25.53
CA ALA A 535 -21.62 -25.05 24.57
C ALA A 535 -22.40 -26.27 24.07
N GLU A 536 -23.24 -26.89 24.91
CA GLU A 536 -24.15 -27.98 24.51
C GLU A 536 -25.30 -27.46 23.64
N ARG A 537 -25.82 -26.26 23.94
CA ARG A 537 -26.93 -25.67 23.19
C ARG A 537 -26.56 -25.31 21.76
N TYR A 538 -25.33 -24.85 21.54
CA TYR A 538 -24.83 -24.43 20.22
C TYR A 538 -23.71 -25.37 19.74
N PRO A 539 -24.04 -26.59 19.29
CA PRO A 539 -23.05 -27.61 18.90
C PRO A 539 -22.22 -27.24 17.68
N ASP A 540 -22.70 -26.30 16.86
CA ASP A 540 -22.04 -25.73 15.69
C ASP A 540 -21.07 -24.59 16.03
N VAL A 541 -21.14 -24.01 17.23
CA VAL A 541 -20.14 -23.04 17.69
C VAL A 541 -18.88 -23.81 18.06
N GLU A 542 -17.81 -23.58 17.29
CA GLU A 542 -16.49 -24.17 17.58
C GLU A 542 -15.71 -23.32 18.59
N TYR A 543 -15.76 -21.97 18.52
CA TYR A 543 -14.86 -21.10 19.26
C TYR A 543 -15.53 -20.37 20.44
N PHE A 544 -14.89 -20.45 21.61
CA PHE A 544 -15.33 -19.82 22.85
C PHE A 544 -14.23 -18.97 23.48
N GLN A 545 -14.51 -17.69 23.73
CA GLN A 545 -13.59 -16.76 24.38
C GLN A 545 -13.95 -16.62 25.86
N VAL A 546 -13.00 -16.83 26.77
CA VAL A 546 -13.28 -16.77 28.20
C VAL A 546 -13.02 -15.37 28.75
N TRP A 547 -14.14 -14.70 29.00
CA TRP A 547 -14.34 -13.48 29.77
C TRP A 547 -13.71 -12.19 29.23
N ASN A 548 -14.54 -11.16 29.03
CA ASN A 548 -14.14 -9.90 28.41
C ASN A 548 -13.19 -9.07 29.29
N GLU A 549 -12.00 -8.73 28.77
CA GLU A 549 -11.08 -7.73 29.33
C GLU A 549 -10.78 -7.85 30.84
N PHE A 550 -10.81 -9.06 31.41
CA PHE A 550 -10.70 -9.28 32.87
C PHE A 550 -11.68 -8.42 33.70
N LYS A 551 -12.83 -8.00 33.15
CA LYS A 551 -13.76 -7.10 33.85
C LYS A 551 -14.16 -7.70 35.21
N GLY A 552 -14.06 -6.89 36.26
CA GLY A 552 -14.38 -7.30 37.63
C GLY A 552 -13.21 -7.95 38.41
N PHE A 553 -12.12 -8.33 37.75
CA PHE A 553 -10.97 -8.97 38.40
C PHE A 553 -9.87 -7.98 38.83
N TRP A 554 -10.10 -6.66 38.88
CA TRP A 554 -9.07 -5.73 39.35
C TRP A 554 -8.81 -5.86 40.86
N SER A 555 -7.56 -6.09 41.27
CA SER A 555 -7.14 -6.16 42.68
C SER A 555 -6.34 -4.92 43.07
N VAL A 556 -6.91 -4.13 43.98
CA VAL A 556 -6.24 -2.97 44.58
C VAL A 556 -4.97 -3.39 45.34
N ALA A 557 -5.00 -4.55 45.99
CA ALA A 557 -3.85 -5.06 46.75
C ALA A 557 -2.66 -5.42 45.84
N ASN A 558 -2.95 -5.97 44.66
CA ASN A 558 -1.93 -6.35 43.69
C ASN A 558 -1.49 -5.16 42.81
N ASN A 559 -2.26 -4.07 42.81
CA ASN A 559 -2.17 -3.01 41.79
C ASN A 559 -2.15 -3.59 40.36
N ASN A 560 -2.92 -4.67 40.18
CA ASN A 560 -2.98 -5.48 38.98
C ASN A 560 -4.30 -6.27 38.98
N TRP A 561 -4.61 -6.95 37.88
CA TRP A 561 -5.69 -7.95 37.89
C TRP A 561 -5.38 -9.09 38.87
N ASP A 562 -6.41 -9.65 39.48
CA ASP A 562 -6.36 -10.91 40.22
C ASP A 562 -6.30 -12.07 39.22
N TYR A 563 -5.14 -12.19 38.58
CA TYR A 563 -4.87 -13.20 37.56
C TYR A 563 -4.92 -14.63 38.11
N VAL A 564 -4.78 -14.80 39.44
CA VAL A 564 -4.94 -16.09 40.11
C VAL A 564 -6.40 -16.49 40.13
N ALA A 565 -7.27 -15.62 40.65
CA ALA A 565 -8.71 -15.87 40.68
C ALA A 565 -9.30 -16.03 39.27
N TYR A 566 -8.84 -15.21 38.31
CA TYR A 566 -9.21 -15.36 36.90
C TYR A 566 -8.79 -16.72 36.34
N THR A 567 -7.57 -17.20 36.62
CA THR A 567 -7.09 -18.47 36.08
C THR A 567 -7.85 -19.66 36.69
N GLU A 568 -8.22 -19.59 37.97
CA GLU A 568 -9.13 -20.56 38.59
C GLU A 568 -10.50 -20.58 37.91
N PHE A 569 -11.09 -19.40 37.69
CA PHE A 569 -12.36 -19.24 36.98
C PHE A 569 -12.29 -19.78 35.55
N TYR A 570 -11.24 -19.43 34.80
CA TYR A 570 -10.97 -19.92 33.45
C TYR A 570 -10.88 -21.45 33.43
N ASN A 571 -10.13 -22.05 34.34
CA ASN A 571 -9.94 -23.50 34.39
C ASN A 571 -11.23 -24.25 34.68
N LYS A 572 -12.09 -23.74 35.56
CA LYS A 572 -13.41 -24.32 35.83
C LYS A 572 -14.30 -24.31 34.58
N ILE A 573 -14.30 -23.20 33.83
CA ILE A 573 -15.02 -23.09 32.56
C ILE A 573 -14.45 -24.06 31.52
N TYR A 574 -13.11 -24.08 31.37
CA TYR A 574 -12.44 -24.95 30.42
C TYR A 574 -12.80 -26.42 30.66
N ASP A 575 -12.69 -26.88 31.91
CA ASP A 575 -13.00 -28.26 32.28
C ASP A 575 -14.49 -28.60 32.05
N ALA A 576 -15.40 -27.70 32.43
CA ALA A 576 -16.83 -27.91 32.27
C ALA A 576 -17.26 -27.96 30.80
N VAL A 577 -16.75 -27.03 29.97
CA VAL A 577 -17.04 -27.01 28.53
C VAL A 577 -16.41 -28.21 27.83
N LYS A 578 -15.14 -28.54 28.09
CA LYS A 578 -14.49 -29.70 27.46
C LYS A 578 -15.11 -31.03 27.88
N ALA A 579 -15.75 -31.11 29.06
CA ALA A 579 -16.46 -32.31 29.49
C ALA A 579 -17.68 -32.64 28.61
N VAL A 580 -18.37 -31.62 28.11
CA VAL A 580 -19.57 -31.78 27.26
C VAL A 580 -19.27 -31.62 25.77
N ARG A 581 -18.27 -30.82 25.43
CA ARG A 581 -17.79 -30.51 24.08
C ARG A 581 -16.26 -30.60 24.00
N PRO A 582 -15.69 -31.82 23.91
CA PRO A 582 -14.23 -32.00 23.81
C PRO A 582 -13.61 -31.34 22.56
N ASP A 583 -14.43 -31.13 21.53
CA ASP A 583 -14.10 -30.51 20.25
C ASP A 583 -14.06 -28.97 20.30
N ALA A 584 -14.80 -28.34 21.20
CA ALA A 584 -14.87 -26.88 21.32
C ALA A 584 -13.49 -26.27 21.55
N LYS A 585 -13.14 -25.21 20.81
CA LYS A 585 -11.90 -24.44 20.93
C LYS A 585 -12.09 -23.33 21.95
N ILE A 586 -11.29 -23.33 23.01
CA ILE A 586 -11.45 -22.39 24.13
C ILE A 586 -10.20 -21.54 24.26
N GLY A 587 -10.37 -20.23 24.26
CA GLY A 587 -9.25 -19.28 24.32
C GLY A 587 -9.39 -18.22 25.39
N GLY A 588 -8.25 -17.62 25.70
CA GLY A 588 -8.07 -16.63 26.74
C GLY A 588 -6.59 -16.34 26.97
N PRO A 589 -6.23 -15.46 27.90
CA PRO A 589 -7.16 -14.64 28.63
C PRO A 589 -7.38 -13.35 27.83
N TYR A 590 -8.62 -12.96 27.56
CA TYR A 590 -8.93 -11.76 26.78
C TYR A 590 -8.49 -10.50 27.55
N LEU A 591 -7.22 -10.11 27.37
CA LEU A 591 -6.52 -9.11 28.16
C LEU A 591 -6.34 -7.83 27.35
N ILE A 592 -6.64 -6.68 27.95
CA ILE A 592 -6.29 -5.38 27.38
C ILE A 592 -4.79 -5.23 27.37
N VAL A 593 -4.18 -5.06 26.20
CA VAL A 593 -2.77 -4.65 26.03
C VAL A 593 -2.67 -3.16 26.36
N GLU A 594 -1.93 -2.83 27.42
CA GLU A 594 -1.71 -1.44 27.82
C GLU A 594 -0.44 -0.92 27.15
N GLY A 595 -0.26 0.39 27.17
CA GLY A 595 0.88 1.04 26.55
C GLY A 595 0.63 1.26 25.06
N THR A 596 0.58 2.52 24.65
CA THR A 596 0.49 2.86 23.22
C THR A 596 1.83 2.65 22.52
N GLY A 597 2.95 2.74 23.25
CA GLY A 597 4.32 2.66 22.72
C GLY A 597 4.88 3.98 22.21
N SER A 598 4.20 5.10 22.47
CA SER A 598 4.57 6.42 21.95
C SER A 598 5.60 7.18 22.80
N HIS A 599 5.76 6.81 24.07
CA HIS A 599 6.63 7.45 25.05
C HIS A 599 6.41 8.96 25.26
N LYS A 600 5.22 9.46 24.92
CA LYS A 600 4.85 10.90 25.09
C LYS A 600 4.66 11.35 26.54
N GLY A 601 4.72 10.41 27.49
CA GLY A 601 4.61 10.67 28.92
C GLY A 601 3.34 10.07 29.52
N GLY A 602 3.43 9.74 30.81
CA GLY A 602 2.40 8.96 31.50
C GLY A 602 2.48 7.48 31.18
N TRP A 603 2.02 6.66 32.13
CA TRP A 603 2.17 5.21 32.06
C TRP A 603 1.47 4.54 30.87
N ALA A 604 0.42 5.17 30.33
CA ALA A 604 -0.35 4.65 29.21
C ALA A 604 0.36 4.82 27.85
N SER A 605 1.44 5.61 27.79
CA SER A 605 2.26 5.78 26.58
C SER A 605 3.54 4.94 26.56
N GLU A 606 3.82 4.19 27.63
CA GLU A 606 4.96 3.27 27.70
C GLU A 606 4.86 2.13 26.68
N GLU A 607 5.88 1.27 26.63
CA GLU A 607 5.93 0.08 25.77
C GLU A 607 4.65 -0.77 25.84
N PRO A 608 4.19 -1.32 24.70
CA PRO A 608 3.11 -2.28 24.69
C PRO A 608 3.45 -3.55 25.48
N ILE A 609 2.44 -4.10 26.15
CA ILE A 609 2.57 -5.14 27.18
C ILE A 609 3.51 -4.70 28.31
N ARG A 610 2.91 -4.03 29.30
CA ARG A 610 3.62 -3.58 30.49
C ARG A 610 4.07 -4.75 31.38
N PRO A 611 5.08 -4.58 32.26
CA PRO A 611 5.56 -5.64 33.14
C PRO A 611 4.47 -6.34 33.96
N ARG A 612 3.45 -5.59 34.41
CA ARG A 612 2.31 -6.15 35.15
C ARG A 612 1.44 -7.08 34.30
N GLN A 613 1.37 -6.85 32.99
CA GLN A 613 0.63 -7.68 32.05
C GLN A 613 1.40 -8.95 31.72
N TRP A 614 2.73 -8.87 31.61
CA TRP A 614 3.57 -10.06 31.53
C TRP A 614 3.41 -10.98 32.75
N THR A 615 3.22 -10.42 33.96
CA THR A 615 2.86 -11.23 35.12
C THR A 615 1.55 -11.99 34.93
N VAL A 616 0.52 -11.35 34.35
CA VAL A 616 -0.77 -12.00 34.06
C VAL A 616 -0.61 -13.08 33.00
N ILE A 617 0.01 -12.75 31.86
CA ILE A 617 0.20 -13.66 30.72
C ILE A 617 1.01 -14.88 31.15
N ASN A 618 2.16 -14.69 31.79
CA ASN A 618 3.04 -15.79 32.20
C ASN A 618 2.34 -16.68 33.24
N TYR A 619 1.67 -16.09 34.23
CA TYR A 619 0.95 -16.88 35.22
C TYR A 619 -0.15 -17.73 34.57
N TRP A 620 -0.98 -17.13 33.71
CA TRP A 620 -2.03 -17.88 33.02
C TRP A 620 -1.45 -18.97 32.12
N LEU A 621 -0.37 -18.68 31.37
CA LEU A 621 0.28 -19.66 30.51
C LEU A 621 0.80 -20.88 31.31
N GLU A 622 1.36 -20.63 32.50
CA GLU A 622 1.89 -21.66 33.40
C GLU A 622 0.81 -22.46 34.13
N ASN A 623 -0.36 -21.87 34.41
CA ASN A 623 -1.35 -22.43 35.34
C ASN A 623 -2.70 -22.81 34.70
N LYS A 624 -2.92 -22.52 33.41
CA LYS A 624 -4.11 -22.95 32.68
C LYS A 624 -4.16 -24.48 32.52
N ASN A 625 -5.35 -25.07 32.57
CA ASN A 625 -5.57 -26.49 32.30
C ASN A 625 -5.41 -26.84 30.82
N GLY A 626 -5.72 -25.88 29.93
CA GLY A 626 -5.51 -25.97 28.49
C GLY A 626 -6.01 -24.69 27.81
N ALA A 627 -5.69 -24.51 26.54
CA ALA A 627 -6.21 -23.45 25.69
C ALA A 627 -5.97 -23.81 24.22
N ASP A 628 -6.83 -23.31 23.34
CA ASP A 628 -6.73 -23.49 21.89
C ASP A 628 -6.27 -22.21 21.17
N PHE A 629 -6.36 -21.04 21.83
CA PHE A 629 -5.86 -19.75 21.34
C PHE A 629 -5.66 -18.75 22.50
N ILE A 630 -4.87 -17.70 22.28
CA ILE A 630 -4.71 -16.57 23.19
C ILE A 630 -5.45 -15.33 22.66
N SER A 631 -6.20 -14.66 23.53
CA SER A 631 -7.06 -13.53 23.18
C SER A 631 -6.56 -12.21 23.74
N LEU A 632 -6.67 -11.11 23.01
CA LEU A 632 -6.19 -9.79 23.43
C LEU A 632 -7.13 -8.69 22.95
N ASP A 633 -7.14 -7.57 23.66
CA ASP A 633 -7.71 -6.28 23.22
C ASP A 633 -6.57 -5.29 22.98
N ARG A 634 -6.59 -4.58 21.85
CA ARG A 634 -5.80 -3.35 21.73
C ARG A 634 -6.43 -2.31 20.82
N GLY A 635 -6.49 -1.08 21.32
CA GLY A 635 -6.57 0.12 20.48
C GLY A 635 -5.19 0.69 20.14
N ILE A 636 -5.03 1.35 18.99
CA ILE A 636 -3.84 2.17 18.68
C ILE A 636 -3.62 3.20 19.79
N ILE A 637 -4.72 3.85 20.21
CA ILE A 637 -4.75 4.76 21.35
C ILE A 637 -5.89 4.37 22.27
N ASP A 638 -5.55 4.13 23.53
CA ASP A 638 -6.53 4.00 24.60
C ASP A 638 -6.93 5.38 25.11
N ASN A 639 -7.93 6.00 24.48
CA ASN A 639 -8.40 7.35 24.83
C ASN A 639 -8.95 7.46 26.27
N ASN A 640 -9.23 6.34 26.96
CA ASN A 640 -9.68 6.36 28.34
C ASN A 640 -8.51 6.60 29.32
N ARG A 641 -7.31 6.13 28.97
CA ARG A 641 -6.14 6.08 29.86
C ARG A 641 -4.98 6.95 29.37
N ASP A 642 -4.79 7.03 28.05
CA ASP A 642 -3.85 7.95 27.41
C ASP A 642 -4.53 9.31 27.17
N ARG A 643 -3.93 10.37 27.73
CA ARG A 643 -4.44 11.75 27.64
C ARG A 643 -3.63 12.63 26.70
N ASN A 644 -2.64 12.04 26.00
CA ASN A 644 -1.82 12.77 25.05
C ASN A 644 -2.58 13.01 23.73
N SER A 645 -2.14 14.02 22.99
CA SER A 645 -2.59 14.29 21.63
C SER A 645 -1.65 13.67 20.61
N TYR A 646 -2.21 13.20 19.51
CA TYR A 646 -1.49 12.49 18.46
C TYR A 646 -1.92 12.98 17.09
N SER A 647 -0.94 13.31 16.24
CA SER A 647 -1.17 13.57 14.82
C SER A 647 -1.56 12.28 14.09
N ILE A 648 -1.91 12.38 12.80
CA ILE A 648 -2.23 11.20 11.99
C ILE A 648 -0.97 10.35 11.77
N GLU A 649 0.14 11.00 11.48
CA GLU A 649 1.45 10.39 11.23
C GLU A 649 1.92 9.61 12.46
N GLU A 650 1.75 10.19 13.66
CA GLU A 650 2.07 9.50 14.91
C GLU A 650 1.17 8.29 15.13
N ARG A 651 -0.14 8.37 14.85
CA ARG A 651 -1.05 7.22 14.94
C ARG A 651 -0.66 6.12 13.97
N MET A 652 -0.30 6.51 12.75
CA MET A 652 0.14 5.61 11.70
C MET A 652 1.44 4.89 12.10
N ALA A 653 2.42 5.59 12.67
CA ALA A 653 3.64 4.97 13.16
C ALA A 653 3.40 3.94 14.29
N LEU A 654 2.28 4.03 15.03
CA LEU A 654 1.92 3.12 16.12
C LEU A 654 1.23 1.82 15.65
N THR A 655 0.86 1.69 14.37
CA THR A 655 0.23 0.46 13.83
C THR A 655 1.18 -0.74 13.92
N ARG A 656 2.49 -0.53 13.75
CA ARG A 656 3.54 -1.57 13.86
C ARG A 656 3.50 -2.38 15.16
N PHE A 657 2.98 -1.79 16.23
CA PHE A 657 2.91 -2.43 17.53
C PHE A 657 1.91 -3.59 17.58
N PHE A 658 0.93 -3.68 16.67
CA PHE A 658 0.11 -4.89 16.54
C PHE A 658 0.97 -6.11 16.16
N GLY A 659 1.86 -5.95 15.18
CA GLY A 659 2.80 -7.01 14.80
C GLY A 659 3.88 -7.26 15.85
N GLN A 660 4.38 -6.21 16.52
CA GLN A 660 5.39 -6.37 17.58
C GLN A 660 4.84 -7.15 18.78
N VAL A 661 3.63 -6.83 19.23
CA VAL A 661 2.97 -7.57 20.32
C VAL A 661 2.80 -9.03 19.95
N ALA A 662 2.36 -9.32 18.72
CA ALA A 662 2.21 -10.69 18.26
C ALA A 662 3.55 -11.45 18.30
N ARG A 663 4.63 -10.84 17.78
CA ARG A 663 5.98 -11.43 17.83
C ARG A 663 6.48 -11.68 19.26
N GLN A 664 6.26 -10.74 20.19
CA GLN A 664 6.63 -10.92 21.60
C GLN A 664 5.88 -12.07 22.25
N LEU A 665 4.59 -12.26 21.93
CA LEU A 665 3.83 -13.40 22.45
C LEU A 665 4.29 -14.73 21.88
N ARG A 666 4.71 -14.77 20.60
CA ARG A 666 5.29 -15.97 19.99
C ARG A 666 6.57 -16.45 20.68
N GLU A 667 7.30 -15.56 21.36
CA GLU A 667 8.48 -15.96 22.16
C GLU A 667 8.11 -16.82 23.39
N VAL A 668 6.85 -16.78 23.84
CA VAL A 668 6.40 -17.48 25.06
C VAL A 668 5.27 -18.48 24.83
N THR A 669 4.63 -18.48 23.65
CA THR A 669 3.53 -19.41 23.33
C THR A 669 3.34 -19.62 21.83
N ASP A 670 3.02 -20.85 21.43
CA ASP A 670 2.66 -21.21 20.05
C ASP A 670 1.15 -21.11 19.78
N LEU A 671 0.35 -20.74 20.79
CA LEU A 671 -1.11 -20.59 20.64
C LEU A 671 -1.45 -19.55 19.55
N PRO A 672 -2.44 -19.81 18.67
CA PRO A 672 -3.01 -18.81 17.76
C PRO A 672 -3.37 -17.52 18.50
N ILE A 673 -3.04 -16.37 17.91
CA ILE A 673 -3.25 -15.05 18.54
C ILE A 673 -4.52 -14.44 17.97
N TRP A 674 -5.47 -14.15 18.85
CA TRP A 674 -6.75 -13.53 18.53
C TRP A 674 -6.79 -12.11 19.10
N TRP A 675 -6.97 -11.13 18.23
CA TRP A 675 -7.34 -9.78 18.61
C TRP A 675 -8.85 -9.70 18.76
N SER A 676 -9.33 -10.06 19.93
CA SER A 676 -10.74 -10.11 20.30
C SER A 676 -11.42 -8.74 20.25
N GLU A 677 -10.63 -7.67 20.39
CA GLU A 677 -10.97 -6.30 20.05
C GLU A 677 -9.74 -5.61 19.44
N LEU A 678 -9.91 -5.02 18.26
CA LEU A 678 -8.91 -4.16 17.62
C LEU A 678 -9.53 -2.81 17.24
N HIS A 679 -8.87 -1.72 17.62
CA HIS A 679 -9.33 -0.36 17.28
C HIS A 679 -8.20 0.50 16.69
N THR A 680 -8.46 1.18 15.58
CA THR A 680 -7.49 2.08 14.95
C THR A 680 -7.85 3.56 15.13
N ALA A 681 -8.84 4.06 14.40
CA ALA A 681 -9.55 5.31 14.62
C ALA A 681 -10.70 5.44 13.61
N ARG A 682 -11.93 5.68 14.11
CA ARG A 682 -13.15 5.68 13.30
C ARG A 682 -13.39 6.95 12.44
N GLN A 683 -12.88 8.12 12.84
CA GLN A 683 -13.31 9.43 12.28
C GLN A 683 -12.16 10.25 11.69
N LEU A 684 -11.10 9.61 11.20
CA LEU A 684 -9.97 10.29 10.58
C LEU A 684 -10.04 10.16 9.06
N PRO A 685 -9.61 11.18 8.28
CA PRO A 685 -9.46 11.05 6.83
C PRO A 685 -8.60 9.83 6.44
N ALA A 686 -7.54 9.57 7.20
CA ALA A 686 -6.67 8.41 7.04
C ALA A 686 -7.21 7.09 7.65
N GLY A 687 -8.48 7.03 8.05
CA GLY A 687 -9.08 5.89 8.75
C GLY A 687 -8.91 4.55 8.01
N PRO A 688 -9.18 4.49 6.69
CA PRO A 688 -8.94 3.29 5.88
C PRO A 688 -7.47 2.86 5.86
N ALA A 689 -6.53 3.74 5.48
CA ALA A 689 -5.08 3.43 5.49
C ALA A 689 -4.56 3.03 6.88
N LEU A 690 -5.01 3.69 7.94
CA LEU A 690 -4.64 3.36 9.31
C LEU A 690 -5.12 1.95 9.70
N SER A 691 -6.30 1.55 9.23
CA SER A 691 -6.84 0.20 9.44
C SER A 691 -6.07 -0.83 8.61
N ALA A 692 -5.83 -0.54 7.34
CA ALA A 692 -5.04 -1.41 6.46
C ALA A 692 -3.63 -1.64 7.01
N SER A 693 -2.94 -0.60 7.49
CA SER A 693 -1.61 -0.73 8.10
C SER A 693 -1.64 -1.53 9.41
N ALA A 694 -2.68 -1.34 10.24
CA ALA A 694 -2.86 -2.18 11.43
C ALA A 694 -3.10 -3.65 11.07
N PHE A 695 -3.89 -3.94 10.03
CA PHE A 695 -4.17 -5.29 9.56
C PHE A 695 -2.93 -5.93 8.91
N TYR A 696 -2.19 -5.16 8.10
CA TYR A 696 -0.89 -5.53 7.55
C TYR A 696 0.07 -5.99 8.65
N HIS A 697 0.23 -5.20 9.71
CA HIS A 697 1.10 -5.56 10.82
C HIS A 697 0.57 -6.71 11.67
N THR A 698 -0.75 -6.86 11.77
CA THR A 698 -1.39 -7.98 12.47
C THR A 698 -1.15 -9.30 11.73
N LEU A 699 -1.33 -9.29 10.41
CA LEU A 699 -1.10 -10.39 9.48
C LEU A 699 0.38 -10.79 9.47
N THR A 700 1.28 -9.85 9.18
CA THR A 700 2.74 -10.11 9.13
C THR A 700 3.33 -10.43 10.50
N GLY A 701 2.63 -10.08 11.59
CA GLY A 701 2.95 -10.53 12.95
C GLY A 701 2.56 -11.98 13.24
N GLY A 702 1.82 -12.64 12.35
CA GLY A 702 1.36 -14.03 12.53
C GLY A 702 0.17 -14.17 13.48
N SER A 703 -0.72 -13.17 13.51
CA SER A 703 -1.99 -13.27 14.24
C SER A 703 -3.06 -13.95 13.40
N SER A 704 -3.98 -14.67 14.03
CA SER A 704 -4.91 -15.55 13.34
C SER A 704 -6.31 -14.95 13.17
N VAL A 705 -6.77 -14.11 14.10
CA VAL A 705 -8.11 -13.50 14.01
C VAL A 705 -8.09 -12.06 14.49
N ILE A 706 -8.83 -11.20 13.78
CA ILE A 706 -9.23 -9.87 14.25
C ILE A 706 -10.75 -9.86 14.42
N LEU A 707 -11.22 -9.36 15.56
CA LEU A 707 -12.61 -9.03 15.79
C LEU A 707 -12.76 -7.51 15.95
N SER A 708 -13.48 -6.89 15.01
CA SER A 708 -13.85 -5.48 15.09
C SER A 708 -15.13 -5.30 15.91
N TRP A 709 -15.11 -4.38 16.87
CA TRP A 709 -16.26 -4.11 17.70
C TRP A 709 -17.34 -3.33 16.92
N ASN A 710 -18.58 -3.80 16.95
CA ASN A 710 -19.74 -3.14 16.37
C ASN A 710 -19.60 -2.78 14.87
N PRO A 711 -20.06 -3.63 13.95
CA PRO A 711 -19.94 -3.34 12.51
C PRO A 711 -20.92 -2.26 12.02
N MET A 712 -21.84 -1.78 12.87
CA MET A 712 -22.82 -0.77 12.48
C MET A 712 -22.41 0.62 12.99
N LEU A 713 -22.54 1.64 12.12
CA LEU A 713 -22.33 3.04 12.46
C LEU A 713 -23.41 3.52 13.43
N THR A 714 -23.22 3.26 14.71
CA THR A 714 -24.05 3.77 15.78
C THR A 714 -23.34 4.94 16.45
N GLY A 715 -24.08 5.86 17.08
CA GLY A 715 -23.45 6.94 17.86
C GLY A 715 -22.59 6.48 19.04
N GLU A 716 -22.46 5.16 19.27
CA GLU A 716 -21.56 4.55 20.25
C GLU A 716 -20.10 4.63 19.79
N SER A 717 -19.18 4.98 20.68
CA SER A 717 -17.75 5.10 20.38
C SER A 717 -17.05 3.73 20.32
N GLY A 718 -16.14 3.54 19.36
CA GLY A 718 -15.32 2.33 19.19
C GLY A 718 -15.57 1.62 17.86
N GLY A 719 -14.61 0.80 17.40
CA GLY A 719 -14.78 -0.08 16.24
C GLY A 719 -14.45 0.47 14.86
N HIS A 720 -14.64 -0.39 13.85
CA HIS A 720 -14.61 -0.10 12.42
C HIS A 720 -16.02 -0.35 11.86
N PRO A 721 -16.90 0.67 11.80
CA PRO A 721 -18.22 0.49 11.22
C PRO A 721 -18.04 0.13 9.74
N LEU A 722 -18.72 -0.93 9.32
CA LEU A 722 -18.72 -1.43 7.95
C LEU A 722 -19.95 -0.93 7.19
N PHE A 723 -21.02 -0.57 7.91
CA PHE A 723 -22.24 -0.06 7.31
C PHE A 723 -22.97 0.98 8.18
N THR A 724 -23.76 1.84 7.53
CA THR A 724 -24.61 2.84 8.20
C THR A 724 -25.74 2.20 9.01
N ASP A 725 -26.25 2.91 10.02
CA ASP A 725 -27.32 2.43 10.90
C ASP A 725 -28.56 1.94 10.13
N VAL A 726 -28.94 0.67 10.31
CA VAL A 726 -30.07 0.05 9.58
C VAL A 726 -31.45 0.59 9.97
N ARG A 727 -31.53 1.42 11.01
CA ARG A 727 -32.77 2.02 11.50
C ARG A 727 -33.07 3.37 10.85
N GLU A 728 -32.10 3.94 10.15
CA GLU A 728 -32.22 5.20 9.44
C GLU A 728 -32.63 4.98 7.99
N GLU A 729 -33.28 5.98 7.38
CA GLU A 729 -33.65 5.94 5.96
C GLU A 729 -32.39 5.83 5.09
N GLY A 730 -32.34 4.83 4.20
CA GLY A 730 -31.15 4.54 3.40
C GLY A 730 -29.99 3.87 4.17
N GLY A 731 -30.25 3.36 5.38
CA GLY A 731 -29.29 2.63 6.21
C GLY A 731 -28.68 1.38 5.57
N GLY A 732 -27.68 0.77 6.21
CA GLY A 732 -26.98 -0.40 5.67
C GLY A 732 -26.10 -0.10 4.46
N ALA A 733 -25.79 1.17 4.18
CA ALA A 733 -24.87 1.58 3.13
C ALA A 733 -23.42 1.38 3.60
N ALA A 734 -22.51 1.06 2.67
CA ALA A 734 -21.11 0.81 2.99
C ALA A 734 -20.39 2.02 3.59
N GLU A 735 -19.58 1.78 4.61
CA GLU A 735 -18.70 2.77 5.24
C GLU A 735 -17.26 2.64 4.71
N PRO A 736 -16.38 3.64 4.87
CA PRO A 736 -15.02 3.62 4.35
C PRO A 736 -14.14 2.44 4.80
N HIS A 737 -14.49 1.74 5.89
CA HIS A 737 -13.78 0.53 6.33
C HIS A 737 -14.24 -0.75 5.61
N TYR A 738 -15.42 -0.78 5.00
CA TYR A 738 -15.92 -1.92 4.22
C TYR A 738 -14.92 -2.41 3.16
N PRO A 739 -14.39 -1.57 2.24
CA PRO A 739 -13.46 -2.05 1.22
C PRO A 739 -12.17 -2.62 1.82
N ILE A 740 -11.70 -2.09 2.95
CA ILE A 740 -10.49 -2.59 3.63
C ILE A 740 -10.72 -3.98 4.20
N PHE A 741 -11.85 -4.23 4.88
CA PHE A 741 -12.16 -5.57 5.38
C PHE A 741 -12.34 -6.57 4.24
N LYS A 742 -13.04 -6.15 3.17
CA LYS A 742 -13.27 -6.98 1.99
C LYS A 742 -11.95 -7.39 1.34
N LEU A 743 -11.04 -6.44 1.13
CA LEU A 743 -9.72 -6.67 0.54
C LEU A 743 -8.95 -7.77 1.30
N PHE A 744 -8.84 -7.67 2.63
CA PHE A 744 -8.14 -8.68 3.43
C PHE A 744 -8.88 -10.03 3.44
N HIS A 745 -10.22 -10.00 3.43
CA HIS A 745 -11.04 -11.22 3.40
C HIS A 745 -10.94 -11.98 2.07
N GLU A 746 -10.88 -11.27 0.94
CA GLU A 746 -10.85 -11.87 -0.40
C GLU A 746 -9.44 -12.26 -0.84
N HIS A 747 -8.42 -11.46 -0.50
CA HIS A 747 -7.08 -11.59 -1.07
C HIS A 747 -5.99 -12.02 -0.11
N PHE A 748 -6.26 -12.07 1.20
CA PHE A 748 -5.28 -12.41 2.24
C PHE A 748 -5.85 -13.30 3.33
N ASP A 749 -6.82 -14.15 3.00
CA ASP A 749 -7.45 -15.09 3.91
C ASP A 749 -6.48 -16.21 4.37
N PRO A 750 -6.86 -17.03 5.37
CA PRO A 750 -5.97 -18.08 5.85
C PRO A 750 -5.68 -19.12 4.76
N GLY A 751 -4.40 -19.27 4.42
CA GLY A 751 -3.96 -20.15 3.34
C GLY A 751 -3.37 -19.42 2.14
N THR A 752 -3.56 -18.10 2.03
CA THR A 752 -2.96 -17.29 0.96
C THR A 752 -1.42 -17.25 1.08
N PRO A 753 -0.67 -17.63 0.02
CA PRO A 753 0.78 -17.41 -0.05
C PRO A 753 1.14 -15.93 0.04
N LEU A 754 2.17 -15.59 0.81
CA LEU A 754 2.70 -14.23 0.89
C LEU A 754 4.08 -14.19 0.24
N TYR A 755 4.30 -13.20 -0.62
CA TYR A 755 5.55 -13.06 -1.37
C TYR A 755 6.42 -11.94 -0.82
N LYS A 756 7.72 -12.06 -1.07
CA LYS A 756 8.69 -11.07 -0.62
C LYS A 756 8.47 -9.74 -1.34
N THR A 757 8.35 -8.69 -0.54
CA THR A 757 8.24 -7.31 -1.01
C THR A 757 9.30 -6.45 -0.35
N THR A 758 9.77 -5.44 -1.06
CA THR A 758 10.56 -4.34 -0.49
C THR A 758 9.96 -3.01 -0.94
N SER A 759 10.11 -1.99 -0.10
CA SER A 759 9.76 -0.61 -0.40
C SER A 759 10.94 0.25 0.03
N SER A 760 11.34 1.21 -0.80
CA SER A 760 12.40 2.15 -0.47
C SER A 760 11.99 3.19 0.57
N SER A 761 10.68 3.27 0.89
CA SER A 761 10.16 4.17 1.93
C SER A 761 9.26 3.41 2.90
N LEU A 762 9.45 3.66 4.19
CA LEU A 762 8.57 3.12 5.21
C LEU A 762 7.15 3.68 5.14
N ASP A 763 6.92 4.75 4.36
CA ASP A 763 5.62 5.39 4.21
C ASP A 763 4.70 4.71 3.18
N VAL A 764 5.24 3.79 2.39
CA VAL A 764 4.43 2.92 1.51
C VAL A 764 4.62 1.48 1.95
N GLU A 765 3.58 0.89 2.53
CA GLU A 765 3.57 -0.54 2.88
C GLU A 765 3.07 -1.36 1.69
N VAL A 766 3.70 -2.52 1.48
CA VAL A 766 3.45 -3.39 0.32
C VAL A 766 3.25 -4.82 0.80
N LEU A 767 2.12 -5.44 0.45
CA LEU A 767 1.84 -6.84 0.72
C LEU A 767 1.42 -7.53 -0.56
N ALA A 768 2.12 -8.60 -0.94
CA ALA A 768 1.83 -9.34 -2.17
C ALA A 768 1.32 -10.76 -1.86
N SER A 769 0.27 -11.16 -2.57
CA SER A 769 -0.17 -12.55 -2.69
C SER A 769 0.09 -13.07 -4.11
N ASP A 770 -0.40 -14.26 -4.43
CA ASP A 770 -0.38 -14.82 -5.77
C ASP A 770 -1.42 -14.18 -6.70
N GLN A 771 -2.28 -13.32 -6.16
CA GLN A 771 -3.38 -12.68 -6.87
C GLN A 771 -3.21 -11.17 -7.03
N VAL A 772 -2.68 -10.49 -6.01
CA VAL A 772 -2.69 -9.03 -5.95
C VAL A 772 -1.47 -8.48 -5.21
N ILE A 773 -1.09 -7.25 -5.54
CA ILE A 773 -0.14 -6.44 -4.76
C ILE A 773 -0.94 -5.34 -4.06
N MET A 774 -1.11 -5.41 -2.74
CA MET A 774 -1.72 -4.35 -1.97
C MET A 774 -0.67 -3.28 -1.60
N LEU A 775 -1.03 -2.03 -1.84
CA LEU A 775 -0.25 -0.84 -1.49
C LEU A 775 -1.02 0.00 -0.49
N ILE A 776 -0.32 0.52 0.52
CA ILE A 776 -0.87 1.44 1.51
C ILE A 776 0.00 2.68 1.51
N ASN A 777 -0.51 3.78 0.95
CA ASN A 777 0.10 5.09 1.11
C ASN A 777 -0.24 5.63 2.50
N LYS A 778 0.78 5.92 3.32
CA LYS A 778 0.61 6.45 4.68
C LYS A 778 0.68 7.97 4.74
N ARG A 779 0.78 8.63 3.59
CA ARG A 779 1.11 10.05 3.46
C ARG A 779 -0.15 10.88 3.25
N PRO A 780 -0.17 12.14 3.73
CA PRO A 780 -1.26 13.09 3.48
C PRO A 780 -1.29 13.66 2.05
N HIS A 781 -0.42 13.17 1.17
CA HIS A 781 -0.22 13.68 -0.19
C HIS A 781 -0.05 12.52 -1.17
N GLU A 782 -0.19 12.83 -2.46
CA GLU A 782 0.10 11.89 -3.53
C GLU A 782 1.55 11.37 -3.44
N THR A 783 1.74 10.11 -3.80
CA THR A 783 3.05 9.45 -3.76
C THR A 783 3.25 8.66 -5.03
N ASN A 784 4.27 9.05 -5.79
CA ASN A 784 4.72 8.30 -6.96
C ASN A 784 5.41 7.02 -6.50
N VAL A 785 5.05 5.89 -7.10
CA VAL A 785 5.68 4.61 -6.83
C VAL A 785 6.05 3.91 -8.15
N ASN A 786 7.13 3.14 -8.11
CA ASN A 786 7.56 2.28 -9.21
C ASN A 786 7.62 0.84 -8.69
N ILE A 787 6.78 -0.03 -9.22
CA ILE A 787 6.65 -1.44 -8.83
C ILE A 787 7.24 -2.29 -9.94
N ASN A 788 8.43 -2.85 -9.71
CA ASN A 788 9.12 -3.69 -10.71
C ASN A 788 9.21 -3.06 -12.13
N GLY A 789 9.32 -1.72 -12.24
CA GLY A 789 9.35 -0.99 -13.51
C GLY A 789 8.02 -0.31 -13.88
N VAL A 790 6.90 -0.69 -13.24
CA VAL A 790 5.57 -0.12 -13.50
C VAL A 790 5.34 1.11 -12.63
N HIS A 791 5.11 2.25 -13.27
CA HIS A 791 4.85 3.52 -12.60
C HIS A 791 3.36 3.69 -12.27
N MET A 792 3.07 4.11 -11.05
CA MET A 792 1.74 4.54 -10.63
C MET A 792 1.82 5.65 -9.57
N THR A 793 0.73 6.38 -9.40
CA THR A 793 0.60 7.41 -8.37
C THR A 793 -0.46 6.96 -7.38
N LEU A 794 -0.14 7.04 -6.09
CA LEU A 794 -1.05 6.74 -4.99
C LEU A 794 -1.61 8.03 -4.42
N ASP A 795 -2.93 8.13 -4.29
CA ASP A 795 -3.60 9.23 -3.61
C ASP A 795 -3.21 9.32 -2.13
N ALA A 796 -3.45 10.48 -1.52
CA ALA A 796 -3.25 10.67 -0.09
C ALA A 796 -4.04 9.62 0.73
N TYR A 797 -3.35 8.89 1.59
CA TYR A 797 -3.92 7.80 2.40
C TYR A 797 -4.65 6.70 1.60
N GLU A 798 -4.28 6.50 0.33
CA GLU A 798 -4.88 5.46 -0.49
C GLU A 798 -4.48 4.06 -0.03
N VAL A 799 -5.44 3.14 -0.12
CA VAL A 799 -5.21 1.70 -0.07
C VAL A 799 -5.71 1.14 -1.39
N THR A 800 -4.82 0.58 -2.18
CA THR A 800 -5.13 0.14 -3.53
C THR A 800 -4.45 -1.18 -3.86
N LEU A 801 -4.89 -1.79 -4.96
CA LEU A 801 -4.32 -3.01 -5.52
C LEU A 801 -3.64 -2.66 -6.83
N ALA A 802 -2.40 -3.11 -7.02
CA ALA A 802 -1.74 -3.16 -8.31
C ALA A 802 -1.88 -4.57 -8.89
N GLU A 803 -2.13 -4.62 -10.21
CA GLU A 803 -2.22 -5.85 -11.01
C GLU A 803 -0.84 -6.30 -11.51
#